data_AF-A0A8B7DPU0-F1
#
_entry.id   AF-A0A8B7DPU0-F1
#
_cell.length_a   1.000
_cell.length_b   1.000
_cell.length_c   1.000
_cell.angle_alpha   90.00
_cell.angle_beta   90.00
_cell.angle_gamma   90.00
#
_symmetry.space_group_name_H-M   'P 1'
#
loop_
_entity.id
_entity.type
_entity.pdbx_description
1 polymer ?
#
loop_
_entity_poly.entity_id
_entity_poly.type
_entity_poly.pdbx_seq_one_letter_code
_entity_poly.pdbx_strand_id
1 'polypeptide(L)'
;MQIIVKNVFSFFKQPKSFYLVKKLFQFQTDFYCYIPLRMSSTMISDISRHTDKHENDVIQLKKEIHNLKHILNNVVEDDCSVELNELRTKNAKLLYQKTQLERALIQEKNVSSSKMINIQTALNLLFETAICNAFPEFINPPVSLTVAQNSNFGDYQCNSAMAIAKLAEKKHGKKLSPVVIAEKILENLPSNPVVKEVSIAGPGFINITLEKRFVCDILNKVLHEKVHPPGVGKKKKVIIDFSSPNIAKEMHVGHLRSSIIGESLARLLEFLNHDVLRLNHVGDWGTQFGMLIAHLEDKFPNFKEVSPPIEDLQSFYKASKKRFDEDGEFKKRAYQRVVDLQGGNPDVKNAWKLICDVSRKEFQRIYDRLDITLIERGESYYNDLMPKIVEDLKKGNICEKADDGRWIAWAPNMKIPLILVKSDGGFTYDTSDLAALHQRLKDEHGEWVIYVVDAGQGDHFKQVFGLAQKAGWYNPSITRVDHVAFGVVLGEDKKKFKTRSGDTVRLSELLDEGLKRSMDKLLEKERDKELSPDELKAAQSSTAYGCIKYADLCHNRLMDYVFSFDKMLDDKGNTAVYLLYAYTRIRSIQRKAKVDEQVLNLYISQNSINLSHEKEWKLGKLLCRFPEVITRCANDLMLHPLCEYLYELASTLTEFYDACYCIEINRETGEILSVDLNRIAILETVAKFFETGFYILGLKPVTKM
;
A
#
# COMPACT_ATOMS: atom_id res chain seq x y z
N MET A 1 -4.69 33.12 28.86
CA MET A 1 -5.86 33.42 27.99
C MET A 1 -7.15 33.60 28.79
N GLN A 2 -7.19 34.47 29.82
CA GLN A 2 -8.48 34.96 30.38
C GLN A 2 -8.40 36.28 31.17
N ILE A 3 -7.20 36.87 31.36
CA ILE A 3 -7.04 38.21 31.98
C ILE A 3 -6.49 39.25 30.98
N ILE A 4 -5.79 38.82 29.92
CA ILE A 4 -5.33 39.71 28.82
C ILE A 4 -6.45 39.99 27.80
N VAL A 5 -7.50 39.17 27.74
CA VAL A 5 -8.65 39.37 26.83
C VAL A 5 -9.67 40.38 27.40
N LYS A 6 -9.63 40.67 28.71
CA LYS A 6 -10.57 41.61 29.35
C LYS A 6 -10.19 43.09 29.19
N ASN A 7 -8.90 43.43 29.02
CA ASN A 7 -8.47 44.83 28.94
C ASN A 7 -8.40 45.38 27.51
N VAL A 8 -8.36 44.53 26.47
CA VAL A 8 -8.43 44.97 25.06
C VAL A 8 -9.87 45.28 24.64
N PHE A 9 -10.88 44.66 25.28
CA PHE A 9 -12.30 44.91 24.98
C PHE A 9 -12.86 46.21 25.58
N SER A 10 -12.10 46.91 26.43
CA SER A 10 -12.48 48.21 27.01
C SER A 10 -12.14 49.41 26.12
N PHE A 11 -11.33 49.23 25.06
CA PHE A 11 -10.87 50.35 24.22
C PHE A 11 -11.73 50.58 22.97
N PHE A 12 -12.68 49.68 22.68
CA PHE A 12 -13.53 49.71 21.47
C PHE A 12 -14.99 50.15 21.73
N LYS A 13 -15.22 51.01 22.72
CA LYS A 13 -16.53 51.65 22.92
C LYS A 13 -16.37 53.15 23.17
N GLN A 14 -16.29 53.93 22.09
CA GLN A 14 -17.16 55.07 21.79
C GLN A 14 -16.67 55.89 20.57
N PRO A 15 -17.56 56.61 19.86
CA PRO A 15 -17.68 56.51 18.41
C PRO A 15 -17.16 57.76 17.68
N LYS A 16 -15.95 57.72 17.13
CA LYS A 16 -15.48 58.75 16.17
C LYS A 16 -14.73 58.20 14.95
N SER A 17 -14.32 56.94 14.99
CA SER A 17 -13.61 56.26 13.89
C SER A 17 -14.52 55.82 12.73
N PHE A 18 -15.84 55.77 12.92
CA PHE A 18 -16.81 55.45 11.86
C PHE A 18 -17.21 56.65 10.97
N TYR A 19 -16.83 57.88 11.34
CA TYR A 19 -17.20 59.08 10.59
C TYR A 19 -16.16 59.47 9.53
N LEU A 20 -14.87 59.18 9.76
CA LEU A 20 -13.79 59.49 8.80
C LEU A 20 -13.78 58.55 7.58
N VAL A 21 -14.12 57.26 7.77
CA VAL A 21 -14.15 56.29 6.66
C VAL A 21 -15.39 56.49 5.76
N LYS A 22 -16.48 57.03 6.32
CA LYS A 22 -17.71 57.33 5.57
C LYS A 22 -17.62 58.63 4.74
N LYS A 23 -16.76 59.58 5.12
CA LYS A 23 -16.50 60.81 4.33
C LYS A 23 -15.52 60.61 3.18
N LEU A 24 -14.61 59.63 3.28
CA LEU A 24 -13.72 59.24 2.17
C LEU A 24 -14.47 58.49 1.04
N PHE A 25 -15.58 57.81 1.35
CA PHE A 25 -16.41 57.10 0.37
C PHE A 25 -17.55 57.94 -0.25
N GLN A 26 -17.72 59.21 0.16
CA GLN A 26 -18.78 60.10 -0.33
C GLN A 26 -18.25 61.32 -1.11
N PHE A 27 -16.95 61.35 -1.43
CA PHE A 27 -16.31 62.43 -2.21
C PHE A 27 -15.77 61.98 -3.57
N GLN A 28 -16.06 60.74 -3.99
CA GLN A 28 -15.64 60.18 -5.28
C GLN A 28 -16.78 60.04 -6.31
N THR A 29 -17.97 60.54 -5.97
CA THR A 29 -19.10 60.73 -6.89
C THR A 29 -19.51 62.20 -6.82
N ASP A 30 -18.91 62.99 -7.70
CA ASP A 30 -19.39 64.25 -8.29
C ASP A 30 -18.17 65.07 -8.74
N PHE A 31 -17.40 64.50 -9.66
CA PHE A 31 -16.61 65.30 -10.59
C PHE A 31 -17.57 65.76 -11.70
N TYR A 32 -17.38 66.99 -12.16
CA TYR A 32 -18.14 67.73 -13.17
C TYR A 32 -19.35 68.52 -12.64
N CYS A 33 -19.13 69.81 -12.39
CA CYS A 33 -19.69 70.86 -13.24
C CYS A 33 -19.31 72.27 -12.74
N TYR A 34 -18.81 73.09 -13.66
CA TYR A 34 -18.90 74.56 -13.68
C TYR A 34 -18.36 75.36 -12.48
N ILE A 35 -17.15 75.89 -12.64
CA ILE A 35 -16.87 77.31 -12.34
C ILE A 35 -17.53 78.07 -13.50
N PRO A 36 -18.45 79.06 -13.31
CA PRO A 36 -18.07 80.35 -12.70
C PRO A 36 -19.24 81.05 -11.93
N LEU A 37 -19.06 81.98 -10.99
CA LEU A 37 -18.85 83.42 -11.19
C LEU A 37 -19.00 84.10 -9.79
N ARG A 38 -18.02 84.93 -9.40
CA ARG A 38 -18.02 85.93 -8.30
C ARG A 38 -18.26 85.44 -6.86
N MET A 39 -17.18 85.06 -6.17
CA MET A 39 -17.11 85.13 -4.70
C MET A 39 -16.68 86.55 -4.27
N SER A 40 -17.31 87.10 -3.23
CA SER A 40 -17.05 88.43 -2.67
C SER A 40 -15.69 88.53 -1.98
N SER A 41 -15.16 89.75 -1.81
CA SER A 41 -13.87 90.04 -1.15
C SER A 41 -13.75 89.48 0.27
N THR A 42 -14.88 89.31 0.97
CA THR A 42 -14.99 88.66 2.28
C THR A 42 -14.67 87.17 2.25
N MET A 43 -15.07 86.47 1.18
CA MET A 43 -14.78 85.04 1.02
C MET A 43 -13.31 84.77 0.68
N ILE A 44 -12.63 85.72 0.00
CA ILE A 44 -11.19 85.64 -0.29
C ILE A 44 -10.36 85.88 0.96
N SER A 45 -10.76 86.81 1.85
CA SER A 45 -10.06 87.02 3.13
C SER A 45 -10.22 85.82 4.07
N ASP A 46 -11.40 85.18 4.08
CA ASP A 46 -11.64 84.02 4.92
C ASP A 46 -10.91 82.77 4.40
N ILE A 47 -10.80 82.60 3.08
CA ILE A 47 -9.96 81.56 2.47
C ILE A 47 -8.48 81.83 2.76
N SER A 48 -7.97 83.05 2.58
CA SER A 48 -6.57 83.38 2.89
C SER A 48 -6.24 83.10 4.36
N ARG A 49 -7.11 83.52 5.28
CA ARG A 49 -6.95 83.28 6.72
C ARG A 49 -7.03 81.80 7.11
N HIS A 50 -7.85 81.02 6.40
CA HIS A 50 -7.86 79.55 6.54
C HIS A 50 -6.61 78.90 5.96
N THR A 51 -6.09 79.41 4.84
CA THR A 51 -4.88 78.88 4.18
C THR A 51 -3.65 79.14 5.02
N ASP A 52 -3.51 80.33 5.61
CA ASP A 52 -2.44 80.68 6.54
C ASP A 52 -2.49 79.82 7.82
N LYS A 53 -3.70 79.52 8.30
CA LYS A 53 -3.89 78.61 9.45
C LYS A 53 -3.51 77.17 9.10
N HIS A 54 -3.88 76.70 7.90
CA HIS A 54 -3.51 75.37 7.41
C HIS A 54 -2.00 75.24 7.12
N GLU A 55 -1.34 76.29 6.63
CA GLU A 55 0.13 76.30 6.49
C GLU A 55 0.83 76.24 7.85
N ASN A 56 0.36 76.98 8.84
CA ASN A 56 0.90 76.89 10.21
C ASN A 56 0.69 75.50 10.83
N ASP A 57 -0.49 74.89 10.64
CA ASP A 57 -0.76 73.52 11.11
C ASP A 57 0.15 72.49 10.40
N VAL A 58 0.43 72.66 9.10
CA VAL A 58 1.36 71.80 8.34
C VAL A 58 2.81 71.98 8.80
N ILE A 59 3.24 73.21 9.11
CA ILE A 59 4.57 73.49 9.64
C ILE A 59 4.73 72.87 11.03
N GLN A 60 3.70 72.94 11.88
CA GLN A 60 3.70 72.35 13.22
C GLN A 60 3.71 70.82 13.16
N LEU A 61 2.91 70.20 12.29
CA LEU A 61 2.94 68.75 12.02
C LEU A 61 4.29 68.29 11.46
N LYS A 62 4.94 69.07 10.59
CA LYS A 62 6.29 68.75 10.10
C LYS A 62 7.33 68.80 11.22
N LYS A 63 7.23 69.76 12.14
CA LYS A 63 8.07 69.83 13.35
C LYS A 63 7.84 68.65 14.29
N GLU A 64 6.57 68.26 14.52
CA GLU A 64 6.23 67.09 15.34
C GLU A 64 6.68 65.78 14.71
N ILE A 65 6.55 65.60 13.38
CA ILE A 65 7.09 64.43 12.67
C ILE A 65 8.61 64.40 12.73
N HIS A 66 9.29 65.56 12.67
CA HIS A 66 10.75 65.62 12.82
C HIS A 66 11.19 65.27 14.25
N ASN A 67 10.50 65.77 15.27
CA ASN A 67 10.73 65.38 16.67
C ASN A 67 10.40 63.91 16.92
N LEU A 68 9.29 63.39 16.38
CA LEU A 68 8.94 61.97 16.48
C LEU A 68 9.91 61.08 15.72
N LYS A 69 10.45 61.50 14.57
CA LYS A 69 11.54 60.78 13.88
C LYS A 69 12.85 60.84 14.65
N HIS A 70 13.15 61.95 15.32
CA HIS A 70 14.31 62.07 16.20
C HIS A 70 14.16 61.21 17.46
N ILE A 71 12.96 61.15 18.05
CA ILE A 71 12.62 60.27 19.17
C ILE A 71 12.59 58.80 18.71
N LEU A 72 12.08 58.50 17.51
CA LEU A 72 12.09 57.14 16.95
C LEU A 72 13.49 56.68 16.58
N ASN A 73 14.36 57.58 16.11
CA ASN A 73 15.78 57.28 15.86
C ASN A 73 16.60 57.18 17.15
N ASN A 74 16.18 57.81 18.25
CA ASN A 74 16.88 57.77 19.55
C ASN A 74 16.24 56.83 20.60
N VAL A 75 15.17 56.10 20.26
CA VAL A 75 14.56 55.05 21.12
C VAL A 75 14.71 53.65 20.49
N VAL A 76 15.27 53.54 19.29
CA VAL A 76 15.70 52.25 18.72
C VAL A 76 17.16 52.05 19.04
N GLU A 77 17.49 51.76 20.30
CA GLU A 77 18.85 51.30 20.60
C GLU A 77 19.03 50.34 21.78
N ASP A 78 18.02 49.59 22.26
CA ASP A 78 18.40 48.36 22.99
C ASP A 78 17.44 47.15 22.89
N ASP A 79 16.11 47.25 23.07
CA ASP A 79 15.31 46.01 23.19
C ASP A 79 14.55 45.51 21.94
N CYS A 80 14.22 46.35 20.96
CA CYS A 80 13.52 45.91 19.73
C CYS A 80 14.45 45.57 18.55
N SER A 81 15.76 45.84 18.66
CA SER A 81 16.73 45.58 17.59
C SER A 81 17.20 44.12 17.60
N VAL A 82 17.34 43.51 18.79
CA VAL A 82 17.84 42.14 18.94
C VAL A 82 16.83 41.12 18.38
N GLU A 83 15.57 41.17 18.81
CA GLU A 83 14.55 40.20 18.39
C GLU A 83 14.23 40.32 16.87
N LEU A 84 14.21 41.54 16.32
CA LEU A 84 14.05 41.76 14.89
C LEU A 84 15.27 41.28 14.09
N ASN A 85 16.49 41.50 14.60
CA ASN A 85 17.72 41.00 13.97
C ASN A 85 17.83 39.47 14.08
N GLU A 86 17.37 38.87 15.18
CA GLU A 86 17.26 37.41 15.34
C GLU A 86 16.27 36.83 14.34
N LEU A 87 15.09 37.44 14.18
CA LEU A 87 14.10 37.01 13.19
C LEU A 87 14.60 37.18 11.75
N ARG A 88 15.29 38.27 11.43
CA ARG A 88 15.93 38.48 10.12
C ARG A 88 17.03 37.45 9.86
N THR A 89 17.86 37.17 10.86
CA THR A 89 18.92 36.15 10.79
C THR A 89 18.33 34.76 10.63
N LYS A 90 17.24 34.45 11.35
CA LYS A 90 16.52 33.18 11.24
C LYS A 90 15.88 33.02 9.86
N ASN A 91 15.26 34.08 9.33
CA ASN A 91 14.68 34.07 7.99
C ASN A 91 15.77 33.88 6.91
N ALA A 92 16.90 34.59 7.01
CA ALA A 92 18.04 34.40 6.11
C ALA A 92 18.61 32.96 6.19
N LYS A 93 18.74 32.39 7.40
CA LYS A 93 19.14 30.98 7.59
C LYS A 93 18.15 30.00 6.96
N LEU A 94 16.84 30.22 7.13
CA LEU A 94 15.79 29.37 6.55
C LEU A 94 15.74 29.47 5.02
N LEU A 95 15.90 30.67 4.46
CA LEU A 95 16.00 30.87 3.01
C LEU A 95 17.25 30.18 2.44
N TYR A 96 18.38 30.30 3.11
CA TYR A 96 19.61 29.59 2.74
C TYR A 96 19.41 28.07 2.80
N GLN A 97 18.80 27.55 3.88
CA GLN A 97 18.47 26.13 4.00
C GLN A 97 17.51 25.68 2.88
N LYS A 98 16.49 26.48 2.55
CA LYS A 98 15.59 26.20 1.43
C LYS A 98 16.37 26.08 0.12
N THR A 99 17.24 27.03 -0.20
CA THR A 99 18.07 26.97 -1.43
C THR A 99 19.03 25.78 -1.43
N GLN A 100 19.61 25.42 -0.28
CA GLN A 100 20.44 24.21 -0.17
C GLN A 100 19.63 22.93 -0.38
N LEU A 101 18.42 22.85 0.19
CA LEU A 101 17.49 21.74 -0.02
C LEU A 101 17.02 21.67 -1.48
N GLU A 102 16.74 22.80 -2.13
CA GLU A 102 16.39 22.85 -3.56
C GLU A 102 17.55 22.35 -4.44
N ARG A 103 18.79 22.73 -4.12
CA ARG A 103 19.99 22.21 -4.82
C ARG A 103 20.21 20.72 -4.57
N ALA A 104 20.06 20.27 -3.33
CA ALA A 104 20.15 18.85 -2.98
C ALA A 104 19.04 18.05 -3.69
N LEU A 105 17.83 18.59 -3.79
CA LEU A 105 16.72 17.98 -4.51
C LEU A 105 17.01 17.85 -6.02
N ILE A 106 17.66 18.86 -6.61
CA ILE A 106 18.10 18.80 -8.03
C ILE A 106 19.21 17.75 -8.21
N GLN A 107 20.17 17.66 -7.27
CA GLN A 107 21.21 16.62 -7.30
C GLN A 107 20.63 15.21 -7.14
N GLU A 108 19.71 15.00 -6.18
CA GLU A 108 19.02 13.71 -5.96
C GLU A 108 18.15 13.31 -7.15
N LYS A 109 17.47 14.27 -7.80
CA LYS A 109 16.74 14.01 -9.06
C LYS A 109 17.64 13.46 -10.16
N ASN A 110 18.91 13.88 -10.20
CA ASN A 110 19.90 13.39 -11.17
C ASN A 110 20.51 12.02 -10.76
N VAL A 111 20.51 11.67 -9.47
CA VAL A 111 21.01 10.38 -8.94
C VAL A 111 19.91 9.29 -8.95
N SER A 112 18.63 9.66 -8.97
CA SER A 112 17.47 8.75 -8.94
C SER A 112 17.19 8.05 -10.30
N SER A 113 18.23 7.61 -11.00
CA SER A 113 18.10 6.94 -12.30
C SER A 113 17.50 5.53 -12.22
N SER A 114 17.20 4.97 -11.04
CA SER A 114 16.76 3.56 -10.91
C SER A 114 15.33 3.36 -10.39
N LYS A 115 14.47 4.39 -10.41
CA LYS A 115 13.07 4.32 -9.94
C LYS A 115 12.10 4.61 -11.07
N MET A 116 10.92 3.98 -11.03
CA MET A 116 9.80 4.38 -11.88
C MET A 116 9.02 5.54 -11.23
N ILE A 117 8.50 6.43 -12.07
CA ILE A 117 7.74 7.60 -11.62
C ILE A 117 6.27 7.18 -11.44
N ASN A 118 5.72 7.44 -10.25
CA ASN A 118 4.29 7.39 -10.03
C ASN A 118 3.69 8.71 -10.57
N ILE A 119 2.98 8.61 -11.70
CA ILE A 119 2.43 9.78 -12.42
C ILE A 119 1.42 10.51 -11.54
N GLN A 120 0.51 9.79 -10.88
CA GLN A 120 -0.45 10.40 -9.96
C GLN A 120 0.23 11.17 -8.81
N THR A 121 1.31 10.65 -8.22
CA THR A 121 2.08 11.38 -7.20
C THR A 121 2.78 12.61 -7.77
N ALA A 122 3.38 12.49 -8.96
CA ALA A 122 4.04 13.61 -9.62
C ALA A 122 3.04 14.73 -9.97
N LEU A 123 1.88 14.38 -10.50
CA LEU A 123 0.80 15.31 -10.78
C LEU A 123 0.21 15.90 -9.48
N ASN A 124 0.05 15.11 -8.41
CA ASN A 124 -0.43 15.63 -7.13
C ASN A 124 0.48 16.75 -6.62
N LEU A 125 1.80 16.52 -6.61
CA LEU A 125 2.79 17.52 -6.19
C LEU A 125 2.78 18.76 -7.09
N LEU A 126 2.61 18.54 -8.41
CA LEU A 126 2.54 19.61 -9.39
C LEU A 126 1.33 20.53 -9.13
N PHE A 127 0.14 19.93 -8.96
CA PHE A 127 -1.08 20.68 -8.70
C PHE A 127 -1.12 21.26 -7.28
N GLU A 128 -0.57 20.57 -6.27
CA GLU A 128 -0.40 21.12 -4.93
C GLU A 128 0.43 22.41 -4.98
N THR A 129 1.55 22.39 -5.68
CA THR A 129 2.41 23.57 -5.87
C THR A 129 1.65 24.70 -6.56
N ALA A 130 0.92 24.39 -7.64
CA ALA A 130 0.13 25.37 -8.38
C ALA A 130 -0.97 26.00 -7.52
N ILE A 131 -1.66 25.18 -6.71
CA ILE A 131 -2.71 25.66 -5.80
C ILE A 131 -2.11 26.51 -4.68
N CYS A 132 -1.01 26.10 -4.07
CA CYS A 132 -0.33 26.88 -3.02
C CYS A 132 0.18 28.22 -3.55
N ASN A 133 0.64 28.29 -4.80
CA ASN A 133 1.04 29.54 -5.44
C ASN A 133 -0.17 30.44 -5.73
N ALA A 134 -1.27 29.86 -6.24
CA ALA A 134 -2.49 30.59 -6.55
C ALA A 134 -3.25 31.07 -5.30
N PHE A 135 -3.17 30.32 -4.20
CA PHE A 135 -3.87 30.55 -2.94
C PHE A 135 -2.97 30.24 -1.71
N PRO A 136 -1.97 31.09 -1.42
CA PRO A 136 -1.01 30.88 -0.32
C PRO A 136 -1.65 30.79 1.06
N GLU A 137 -2.88 31.24 1.20
CA GLU A 137 -3.64 31.24 2.45
C GLU A 137 -4.19 29.85 2.84
N PHE A 138 -4.17 28.86 1.95
CA PHE A 138 -4.59 27.49 2.26
C PHE A 138 -3.35 26.63 2.58
N ILE A 139 -3.28 26.18 3.83
CA ILE A 139 -2.26 25.22 4.27
C ILE A 139 -2.77 23.82 3.92
N ASN A 140 -2.01 23.06 3.13
CA ASN A 140 -2.33 21.70 2.64
C ASN A 140 -3.68 21.63 1.91
N PRO A 141 -3.83 22.30 0.75
CA PRO A 141 -5.08 22.27 0.00
C PRO A 141 -5.42 20.86 -0.48
N PRO A 142 -6.71 20.50 -0.57
CA PRO A 142 -7.11 19.20 -1.07
C PRO A 142 -6.78 19.10 -2.56
N VAL A 143 -5.93 18.13 -2.91
CA VAL A 143 -5.68 17.75 -4.31
C VAL A 143 -6.43 16.47 -4.62
N SER A 144 -7.36 16.54 -5.57
CA SER A 144 -8.17 15.40 -6.01
C SER A 144 -7.85 15.10 -7.46
N LEU A 145 -7.00 14.10 -7.69
CA LEU A 145 -6.62 13.60 -9.00
C LEU A 145 -7.20 12.22 -9.25
N THR A 146 -7.81 12.04 -10.42
CA THR A 146 -8.38 10.77 -10.88
C THR A 146 -7.91 10.46 -12.29
N VAL A 147 -7.77 9.18 -12.63
CA VAL A 147 -7.59 8.74 -14.02
C VAL A 147 -8.85 9.06 -14.80
N ALA A 148 -8.73 9.64 -15.99
CA ALA A 148 -9.86 9.94 -16.84
C ALA A 148 -10.48 8.64 -17.39
N GLN A 149 -11.81 8.52 -17.32
CA GLN A 149 -12.52 7.32 -17.81
C GLN A 149 -12.68 7.31 -19.34
N ASN A 150 -12.54 8.47 -19.98
CA ASN A 150 -12.71 8.64 -21.42
C ASN A 150 -11.57 9.52 -21.94
N SER A 151 -10.98 9.14 -23.09
CA SER A 151 -9.93 9.88 -23.77
C SER A 151 -10.30 11.32 -24.10
N ASN A 152 -11.59 11.63 -24.24
CA ASN A 152 -12.08 13.00 -24.48
C ASN A 152 -11.82 13.95 -23.29
N PHE A 153 -11.57 13.41 -22.09
CA PHE A 153 -11.23 14.18 -20.89
C PHE A 153 -9.74 14.14 -20.56
N GLY A 154 -8.90 13.78 -21.53
CA GLY A 154 -7.47 13.58 -21.35
C GLY A 154 -7.15 12.24 -20.69
N ASP A 155 -6.00 12.17 -20.01
CA ASP A 155 -5.48 10.98 -19.33
C ASP A 155 -5.77 11.02 -17.83
N TYR A 156 -5.69 12.21 -17.23
CA TYR A 156 -6.01 12.46 -15.82
C TYR A 156 -6.93 13.67 -15.70
N GLN A 157 -7.65 13.77 -14.59
CA GLN A 157 -8.50 14.89 -14.27
C GLN A 157 -8.25 15.37 -12.83
N CYS A 158 -8.06 16.68 -12.67
CA CYS A 158 -7.95 17.35 -11.37
C CYS A 158 -9.28 18.02 -11.02
N ASN A 159 -9.83 17.61 -9.88
CA ASN A 159 -11.16 17.98 -9.38
C ASN A 159 -11.08 18.95 -8.19
N SER A 160 -9.90 19.48 -7.90
CA SER A 160 -9.59 20.26 -6.70
C SER A 160 -10.31 21.61 -6.66
N ALA A 161 -10.60 22.22 -7.81
CA ALA A 161 -11.16 23.56 -7.90
C ALA A 161 -12.49 23.71 -7.15
N MET A 162 -13.36 22.69 -7.17
CA MET A 162 -14.63 22.70 -6.46
C MET A 162 -14.46 22.65 -4.93
N ALA A 163 -13.49 21.89 -4.45
CA ALA A 163 -13.20 21.79 -3.01
C ALA A 163 -12.59 23.11 -2.51
N ILE A 164 -11.68 23.70 -3.28
CA ILE A 164 -11.06 25.00 -3.00
C ILE A 164 -12.11 26.11 -3.01
N ALA A 165 -13.08 26.08 -3.95
CA ALA A 165 -14.18 27.04 -3.98
C ALA A 165 -14.98 27.06 -2.68
N LYS A 166 -15.31 25.87 -2.15
CA LYS A 166 -16.00 25.73 -0.87
C LYS A 166 -15.15 26.20 0.32
N LEU A 167 -13.84 25.96 0.30
CA LEU A 167 -12.92 26.43 1.34
C LEU A 167 -12.80 27.95 1.33
N ALA A 168 -12.68 28.56 0.15
CA ALA A 168 -12.64 30.00 -0.02
C ALA A 168 -13.95 30.68 0.42
N GLU A 169 -15.09 30.08 0.09
CA GLU A 169 -16.41 30.56 0.54
C GLU A 169 -16.52 30.54 2.06
N LYS A 170 -16.10 29.44 2.72
CA LYS A 170 -16.11 29.35 4.19
C LYS A 170 -15.21 30.39 4.86
N LYS A 171 -14.05 30.69 4.26
CA LYS A 171 -13.04 31.56 4.87
C LYS A 171 -13.33 33.05 4.62
N HIS A 172 -13.80 33.40 3.42
CA HIS A 172 -13.96 34.79 2.99
C HIS A 172 -15.42 35.24 2.87
N GLY A 173 -16.39 34.34 3.06
CA GLY A 173 -17.82 34.62 2.87
C GLY A 173 -18.20 34.94 1.42
N LYS A 174 -17.28 34.74 0.47
CA LYS A 174 -17.45 35.05 -0.95
C LYS A 174 -17.40 33.77 -1.77
N LYS A 175 -18.48 33.50 -2.50
CA LYS A 175 -18.55 32.38 -3.43
C LYS A 175 -17.70 32.68 -4.67
N LEU A 176 -16.57 32.01 -4.80
CA LEU A 176 -15.76 32.03 -6.01
C LEU A 176 -16.24 30.92 -6.95
N SER A 177 -16.33 31.22 -8.25
CA SER A 177 -16.65 30.22 -9.26
C SER A 177 -15.51 29.19 -9.32
N PRO A 178 -15.78 27.87 -9.32
CA PRO A 178 -14.72 26.88 -9.43
C PRO A 178 -14.00 26.94 -10.78
N VAL A 179 -14.63 27.44 -11.86
CA VAL A 179 -13.96 27.70 -13.15
C VAL A 179 -12.85 28.75 -12.98
N VAL A 180 -13.15 29.86 -12.28
CA VAL A 180 -12.16 30.93 -12.01
C VAL A 180 -11.02 30.41 -11.13
N ILE A 181 -11.31 29.49 -10.22
CA ILE A 181 -10.27 28.84 -9.42
C ILE A 181 -9.40 27.92 -10.29
N ALA A 182 -10.01 27.15 -11.18
CA ALA A 182 -9.28 26.32 -12.12
C ALA A 182 -8.36 27.14 -13.03
N GLU A 183 -8.83 28.27 -13.57
CA GLU A 183 -8.03 29.23 -14.35
C GLU A 183 -6.81 29.70 -13.56
N LYS A 184 -7.00 30.16 -12.33
CA LYS A 184 -5.90 30.60 -11.45
C LYS A 184 -4.89 29.49 -11.14
N ILE A 185 -5.36 28.26 -10.96
CA ILE A 185 -4.48 27.10 -10.77
C ILE A 185 -3.63 26.88 -12.03
N LEU A 186 -4.23 26.96 -13.22
CA LEU A 186 -3.51 26.80 -14.48
C LEU A 186 -2.48 27.91 -14.75
N GLU A 187 -2.81 29.16 -14.43
CA GLU A 187 -1.87 30.30 -14.51
C GLU A 187 -0.63 30.13 -13.63
N ASN A 188 -0.77 29.38 -12.53
CA ASN A 188 0.30 29.11 -11.57
C ASN A 188 0.91 27.71 -11.71
N LEU A 189 0.56 26.97 -12.77
CA LEU A 189 1.09 25.63 -13.03
C LEU A 189 2.55 25.74 -13.47
N PRO A 190 3.51 25.16 -12.74
CA PRO A 190 4.91 25.28 -13.11
C PRO A 190 5.23 24.42 -14.35
N SER A 191 6.23 24.86 -15.10
CA SER A 191 6.75 24.10 -16.24
C SER A 191 7.22 22.71 -15.79
N ASN A 192 6.84 21.69 -16.55
CA ASN A 192 7.09 20.29 -16.20
C ASN A 192 7.19 19.42 -17.47
N PRO A 193 7.90 18.27 -17.39
CA PRO A 193 8.04 17.37 -18.54
C PRO A 193 6.88 16.37 -18.69
N VAL A 194 5.92 16.33 -17.75
CA VAL A 194 4.90 15.28 -17.66
C VAL A 194 3.66 15.61 -18.49
N VAL A 195 3.28 16.88 -18.51
CA VAL A 195 2.01 17.36 -19.06
C VAL A 195 2.25 18.05 -20.41
N LYS A 196 1.51 17.61 -21.43
CA LYS A 196 1.48 18.25 -22.75
C LYS A 196 0.54 19.44 -22.79
N GLU A 197 -0.70 19.21 -22.35
CA GLU A 197 -1.77 20.20 -22.39
C GLU A 197 -2.73 19.99 -21.21
N VAL A 198 -3.38 21.08 -20.83
CA VAL A 198 -4.41 21.14 -19.80
C VAL A 198 -5.60 21.90 -20.35
N SER A 199 -6.81 21.45 -20.05
CA SER A 199 -8.04 22.14 -20.45
C SER A 199 -9.06 22.15 -19.31
N ILE A 200 -9.85 23.22 -19.24
CA ILE A 200 -10.93 23.33 -18.26
C ILE A 200 -12.22 22.84 -18.88
N ALA A 201 -12.94 21.97 -18.17
CA ALA A 201 -14.22 21.42 -18.59
C ALA A 201 -15.29 21.56 -17.51
N GLY A 202 -16.55 21.74 -17.94
CA GLY A 202 -17.72 21.75 -17.08
C GLY A 202 -17.63 22.76 -15.91
N PRO A 203 -17.92 22.35 -14.66
CA PRO A 203 -17.97 23.26 -13.52
C PRO A 203 -16.59 23.73 -13.01
N GLY A 204 -15.48 23.30 -13.62
CA GLY A 204 -14.12 23.59 -13.16
C GLY A 204 -13.24 22.33 -13.05
N PHE A 205 -13.52 21.29 -13.84
CA PHE A 205 -12.62 20.15 -13.98
C PHE A 205 -11.41 20.54 -14.80
N ILE A 206 -10.22 20.09 -14.42
CA ILE A 206 -9.00 20.31 -15.19
C ILE A 206 -8.58 18.97 -15.80
N ASN A 207 -8.78 18.83 -17.10
CA ASN A 207 -8.36 17.67 -17.88
C ASN A 207 -6.87 17.79 -18.23
N ILE A 208 -6.12 16.69 -18.14
CA ILE A 208 -4.67 16.65 -18.27
C ILE A 208 -4.30 15.60 -19.32
N THR A 209 -3.59 16.00 -20.37
CA THR A 209 -3.03 15.08 -21.37
C THR A 209 -1.53 14.94 -21.14
N LEU A 210 -1.03 13.69 -21.13
CA LEU A 210 0.38 13.39 -20.91
C LEU A 210 1.24 13.75 -22.12
N GLU A 211 2.49 14.13 -21.82
CA GLU A 211 3.52 14.33 -22.83
C GLU A 211 3.99 12.98 -23.40
N LYS A 212 3.98 12.87 -24.73
CA LYS A 212 4.30 11.61 -25.42
C LYS A 212 5.75 11.22 -25.20
N ARG A 213 6.65 12.20 -25.24
CA ARG A 213 8.07 11.98 -25.00
C ARG A 213 8.32 11.40 -23.60
N PHE A 214 7.63 11.91 -22.58
CA PHE A 214 7.75 11.42 -21.21
C PHE A 214 7.37 9.94 -21.08
N VAL A 215 6.28 9.52 -21.70
CA VAL A 215 5.86 8.11 -21.71
C VAL A 215 6.90 7.24 -22.44
N CYS A 216 7.35 7.65 -23.63
CA CYS A 216 8.39 6.95 -24.37
C CYS A 216 9.68 6.79 -23.55
N ASP A 217 10.12 7.84 -22.86
CA ASP A 217 11.33 7.81 -22.02
C ASP A 217 11.23 6.79 -20.87
N ILE A 218 10.05 6.67 -20.24
CA ILE A 218 9.80 5.64 -19.21
C ILE A 218 9.90 4.24 -19.81
N LEU A 219 9.28 4.00 -20.97
CA LEU A 219 9.29 2.69 -21.61
C LEU A 219 10.69 2.30 -22.07
N ASN A 220 11.45 3.24 -22.66
CA ASN A 220 12.83 3.01 -23.07
C ASN A 220 13.71 2.61 -21.89
N LYS A 221 13.53 3.28 -20.74
CA LYS A 221 14.24 2.93 -19.52
C LYS A 221 13.96 1.49 -19.08
N VAL A 222 12.69 1.08 -19.04
CA VAL A 222 12.29 -0.31 -18.71
C VAL A 222 12.84 -1.30 -19.74
N LEU A 223 12.87 -0.91 -21.00
CA LEU A 223 13.38 -1.74 -22.09
C LEU A 223 14.90 -1.99 -21.95
N HIS A 224 15.70 -0.99 -21.61
CA HIS A 224 17.14 -1.15 -21.36
C HIS A 224 17.45 -1.85 -20.03
N GLU A 225 16.63 -1.61 -19.01
CA GLU A 225 16.83 -2.12 -17.66
C GLU A 225 15.77 -3.20 -17.35
N LYS A 226 15.15 -3.11 -16.18
CA LYS A 226 14.00 -3.92 -15.76
C LYS A 226 12.90 -3.00 -15.27
N VAL A 227 11.74 -3.55 -14.95
CA VAL A 227 10.72 -2.79 -14.22
C VAL A 227 11.26 -2.50 -12.82
N HIS A 228 11.40 -1.22 -12.50
CA HIS A 228 11.87 -0.76 -11.21
C HIS A 228 10.69 -0.36 -10.31
N PRO A 229 10.79 -0.54 -8.99
CA PRO A 229 9.74 -0.10 -8.09
C PRO A 229 9.58 1.44 -8.10
N PRO A 230 8.39 1.96 -7.75
CA PRO A 230 8.25 3.36 -7.36
C PRO A 230 9.13 3.67 -6.14
N GLY A 231 9.47 4.95 -5.97
CA GLY A 231 10.14 5.41 -4.75
C GLY A 231 9.21 5.31 -3.53
N VAL A 232 9.56 4.48 -2.54
CA VAL A 232 8.76 4.27 -1.31
C VAL A 232 9.32 4.98 -0.06
N GLY A 233 10.11 6.03 -0.26
CA GLY A 233 10.77 6.74 0.85
C GLY A 233 11.85 5.88 1.51
N LYS A 234 11.79 5.75 2.85
CA LYS A 234 12.78 4.98 3.64
C LYS A 234 12.50 3.48 3.56
N LYS A 235 13.55 2.68 3.33
CA LYS A 235 13.51 1.23 3.52
C LYS A 235 13.11 0.90 4.97
N LYS A 236 12.14 0.00 5.14
CA LYS A 236 11.64 -0.46 6.44
C LYS A 236 11.95 -1.93 6.64
N LYS A 237 12.12 -2.34 7.91
CA LYS A 237 12.05 -3.76 8.30
C LYS A 237 10.59 -4.16 8.51
N VAL A 238 10.09 -5.02 7.63
CA VAL A 238 8.71 -5.50 7.58
C VAL A 238 8.67 -6.95 8.04
N ILE A 239 7.75 -7.29 8.94
CA ILE A 239 7.53 -8.66 9.40
C ILE A 239 6.14 -9.07 8.96
N ILE A 240 6.03 -10.19 8.26
CA ILE A 240 4.75 -10.71 7.76
C ILE A 240 4.53 -12.10 8.35
N ASP A 241 3.43 -12.25 9.09
CA ASP A 241 2.97 -13.50 9.67
C ASP A 241 1.85 -14.08 8.80
N PHE A 242 2.11 -15.25 8.22
CA PHE A 242 1.15 -15.90 7.33
C PHE A 242 1.35 -17.42 7.27
N SER A 243 0.38 -18.10 6.65
CA SER A 243 0.20 -19.55 6.62
C SER A 243 -0.21 -20.17 7.95
N SER A 244 0.69 -20.14 8.93
CA SER A 244 0.47 -20.45 10.35
C SER A 244 -0.44 -21.66 10.62
N PRO A 245 -0.17 -22.85 10.03
CA PRO A 245 -0.97 -24.05 10.30
C PRO A 245 -0.71 -24.61 11.70
N ASN A 246 -1.68 -25.39 12.18
CA ASN A 246 -1.55 -26.14 13.43
C ASN A 246 -0.84 -27.48 13.18
N ILE A 247 0.19 -27.78 13.95
CA ILE A 247 0.87 -29.08 13.91
C ILE A 247 -0.13 -30.19 14.28
N ALA A 248 0.03 -31.36 13.64
CA ALA A 248 -0.85 -32.51 13.79
C ALA A 248 -2.31 -32.30 13.32
N LYS A 249 -2.58 -31.21 12.62
CA LYS A 249 -3.82 -30.99 11.86
C LYS A 249 -3.47 -30.76 10.39
N GLU A 250 -4.38 -31.16 9.52
CA GLU A 250 -4.21 -30.94 8.09
C GLU A 250 -4.32 -29.45 7.75
N MET A 251 -3.46 -29.00 6.84
CA MET A 251 -3.67 -27.72 6.20
C MET A 251 -4.96 -27.77 5.37
N HIS A 252 -5.69 -26.67 5.39
CA HIS A 252 -7.00 -26.54 4.76
C HIS A 252 -7.07 -25.22 4.00
N VAL A 253 -8.13 -25.00 3.23
CA VAL A 253 -8.30 -23.83 2.35
C VAL A 253 -8.17 -22.47 3.04
N GLY A 254 -8.52 -22.36 4.33
CA GLY A 254 -8.22 -21.14 5.11
C GLY A 254 -6.72 -20.83 5.24
N HIS A 255 -5.88 -21.85 5.53
CA HIS A 255 -4.42 -21.69 5.55
C HIS A 255 -3.87 -21.41 4.15
N LEU A 256 -4.50 -21.95 3.10
CA LEU A 256 -4.13 -21.67 1.71
C LEU A 256 -4.30 -20.17 1.37
N ARG A 257 -5.44 -19.55 1.73
CA ARG A 257 -5.65 -18.10 1.51
C ARG A 257 -4.56 -17.27 2.18
N SER A 258 -4.31 -17.53 3.47
CA SER A 258 -3.24 -16.85 4.21
C SER A 258 -1.88 -17.04 3.52
N SER A 259 -1.57 -18.27 3.09
CA SER A 259 -0.34 -18.62 2.39
C SER A 259 -0.14 -17.82 1.09
N ILE A 260 -1.17 -17.75 0.24
CA ILE A 260 -1.12 -17.07 -1.06
C ILE A 260 -1.06 -15.54 -0.89
N ILE A 261 -1.93 -14.98 -0.06
CA ILE A 261 -2.00 -13.53 0.19
C ILE A 261 -0.70 -13.06 0.85
N GLY A 262 -0.23 -13.75 1.88
CA GLY A 262 0.98 -13.39 2.62
C GLY A 262 2.24 -13.46 1.77
N GLU A 263 2.40 -14.52 0.96
CA GLU A 263 3.53 -14.64 0.04
C GLU A 263 3.51 -13.51 -1.01
N SER A 264 2.35 -13.19 -1.58
CA SER A 264 2.24 -12.14 -2.59
C SER A 264 2.51 -10.74 -2.00
N LEU A 265 2.05 -10.47 -0.77
CA LEU A 265 2.41 -9.25 -0.04
C LEU A 265 3.90 -9.19 0.28
N ALA A 266 4.54 -10.30 0.65
CA ALA A 266 5.97 -10.36 0.88
C ALA A 266 6.75 -9.97 -0.39
N ARG A 267 6.41 -10.58 -1.53
CA ARG A 267 7.04 -10.27 -2.82
C ARG A 267 6.80 -8.83 -3.27
N LEU A 268 5.61 -8.28 -3.03
CA LEU A 268 5.30 -6.87 -3.29
C LEU A 268 6.21 -5.92 -2.49
N LEU A 269 6.37 -6.17 -1.20
CA LEU A 269 7.14 -5.30 -0.31
C LEU A 269 8.65 -5.46 -0.53
N GLU A 270 9.12 -6.67 -0.90
CA GLU A 270 10.49 -6.91 -1.36
C GLU A 270 10.77 -6.22 -2.70
N PHE A 271 9.83 -6.27 -3.65
CA PHE A 271 9.94 -5.51 -4.90
C PHE A 271 10.09 -4.01 -4.62
N LEU A 272 9.41 -3.49 -3.59
CA LEU A 272 9.54 -2.12 -3.08
C LEU A 272 10.82 -1.89 -2.25
N ASN A 273 11.74 -2.85 -2.21
CA ASN A 273 13.03 -2.79 -1.53
C ASN A 273 12.94 -2.68 0.01
N HIS A 274 11.85 -3.14 0.61
CA HIS A 274 11.78 -3.36 2.06
C HIS A 274 12.55 -4.62 2.48
N ASP A 275 13.01 -4.65 3.73
CA ASP A 275 13.59 -5.86 4.32
C ASP A 275 12.45 -6.70 4.92
N VAL A 276 12.11 -7.83 4.31
CA VAL A 276 10.91 -8.60 4.64
C VAL A 276 11.29 -9.88 5.36
N LEU A 277 10.85 -10.00 6.61
CA LEU A 277 10.92 -11.23 7.40
C LEU A 277 9.59 -11.98 7.33
N ARG A 278 9.61 -13.14 6.65
CA ARG A 278 8.45 -14.00 6.45
C ARG A 278 8.37 -15.03 7.57
N LEU A 279 7.39 -14.88 8.48
CA LEU A 279 7.22 -15.76 9.63
C LEU A 279 6.04 -16.69 9.44
N ASN A 280 6.27 -17.97 9.75
CA ASN A 280 5.23 -18.98 9.86
C ASN A 280 4.98 -19.26 11.35
N HIS A 281 3.88 -18.72 11.88
CA HIS A 281 3.53 -18.81 13.30
C HIS A 281 2.74 -20.10 13.57
N VAL A 282 3.41 -21.24 13.41
CA VAL A 282 2.79 -22.56 13.56
C VAL A 282 2.26 -22.80 14.97
N GLY A 283 1.09 -23.44 15.06
CA GLY A 283 0.48 -23.88 16.31
C GLY A 283 1.15 -25.16 16.82
N ASP A 284 2.32 -25.02 17.45
CA ASP A 284 3.18 -26.12 17.89
C ASP A 284 3.30 -26.26 19.42
N TRP A 285 2.47 -25.54 20.18
CA TRP A 285 2.54 -25.51 21.66
C TRP A 285 1.23 -25.81 22.39
N GLY A 286 0.20 -26.26 21.66
CA GLY A 286 -1.12 -26.51 22.24
C GLY A 286 -1.23 -27.76 23.13
N THR A 287 -2.30 -27.84 23.93
CA THR A 287 -2.55 -28.98 24.85
C THR A 287 -2.72 -30.33 24.15
N GLN A 288 -3.01 -30.33 22.85
CA GLN A 288 -3.11 -31.56 22.03
C GLN A 288 -1.82 -32.38 22.02
N PHE A 289 -0.65 -31.77 22.24
CA PHE A 289 0.61 -32.50 22.24
C PHE A 289 0.74 -33.51 23.37
N GLY A 290 0.07 -33.29 24.51
CA GLY A 290 0.07 -34.25 25.61
C GLY A 290 -0.46 -35.62 25.21
N MET A 291 -1.60 -35.66 24.52
CA MET A 291 -2.17 -36.93 24.04
C MET A 291 -1.36 -37.53 22.89
N LEU A 292 -0.76 -36.71 22.02
CA LEU A 292 0.06 -37.20 20.92
C LEU A 292 1.35 -37.86 21.45
N ILE A 293 2.01 -37.24 22.43
CA ILE A 293 3.22 -37.77 23.06
C ILE A 293 2.91 -39.05 23.84
N ALA A 294 1.86 -39.04 24.68
CA ALA A 294 1.46 -40.25 25.39
C ALA A 294 1.10 -41.41 24.44
N HIS A 295 0.49 -41.10 23.29
CA HIS A 295 0.21 -42.11 22.27
C HIS A 295 1.47 -42.61 21.57
N LEU A 296 2.44 -41.72 21.33
CA LEU A 296 3.74 -42.06 20.74
C LEU A 296 4.52 -43.02 21.62
N GLU A 297 4.59 -42.74 22.92
CA GLU A 297 5.27 -43.57 23.92
C GLU A 297 4.69 -44.99 23.95
N ASP A 298 3.37 -45.13 23.87
CA ASP A 298 2.71 -46.43 23.90
C ASP A 298 2.90 -47.21 22.59
N LYS A 299 2.82 -46.52 21.44
CA LYS A 299 2.84 -47.16 20.12
C LYS A 299 4.27 -47.46 19.64
N PHE A 300 5.22 -46.62 20.02
CA PHE A 300 6.63 -46.74 19.64
C PHE A 300 7.52 -46.56 20.89
N PRO A 301 7.60 -47.55 21.79
CA PRO A 301 8.37 -47.43 23.03
C PRO A 301 9.86 -47.14 22.81
N ASN A 302 10.40 -47.51 21.65
CA ASN A 302 11.78 -47.28 21.23
C ASN A 302 11.97 -46.02 20.36
N PHE A 303 11.04 -45.05 20.38
CA PHE A 303 11.12 -43.80 19.60
C PHE A 303 12.40 -42.98 19.86
N LYS A 304 13.07 -43.24 21.00
CA LYS A 304 14.36 -42.62 21.38
C LYS A 304 15.53 -43.12 20.54
N GLU A 305 15.47 -44.35 20.06
CA GLU A 305 16.54 -45.02 19.32
C GLU A 305 16.24 -45.08 17.82
N VAL A 306 14.97 -45.28 17.47
CA VAL A 306 14.51 -45.44 16.09
C VAL A 306 13.46 -44.37 15.78
N SER A 307 13.65 -43.65 14.67
CA SER A 307 12.66 -42.68 14.21
C SER A 307 11.35 -43.41 13.89
N PRO A 308 10.22 -43.02 14.52
CA PRO A 308 8.97 -43.74 14.38
C PRO A 308 8.39 -43.56 12.96
N PRO A 309 7.90 -44.62 12.30
CA PRO A 309 7.31 -44.55 10.96
C PRO A 309 5.88 -43.98 11.03
N ILE A 310 5.74 -42.71 11.40
CA ILE A 310 4.47 -42.01 11.38
C ILE A 310 4.26 -41.47 9.96
N GLU A 311 3.49 -42.19 9.15
CA GLU A 311 3.17 -41.78 7.77
C GLU A 311 1.98 -40.81 7.70
N ASP A 312 0.94 -41.05 8.51
CA ASP A 312 -0.27 -40.21 8.55
C ASP A 312 -0.52 -39.69 9.97
N LEU A 313 -0.19 -38.41 10.17
CA LEU A 313 -0.33 -37.75 11.45
C LEU A 313 -1.80 -37.48 11.83
N GLN A 314 -2.72 -37.42 10.85
CA GLN A 314 -4.15 -37.25 11.12
C GLN A 314 -4.73 -38.53 11.72
N SER A 315 -4.42 -39.69 11.14
CA SER A 315 -4.80 -40.98 11.71
C SER A 315 -4.21 -41.18 13.10
N PHE A 316 -2.96 -40.74 13.30
CA PHE A 316 -2.31 -40.74 14.60
C PHE A 316 -3.05 -39.85 15.62
N TYR A 317 -3.44 -38.63 15.23
CA TYR A 317 -4.22 -37.71 16.06
C TYR A 317 -5.61 -38.27 16.40
N LYS A 318 -6.32 -38.85 15.42
CA LYS A 318 -7.65 -39.45 15.64
C LYS A 318 -7.55 -40.62 16.63
N ALA A 319 -6.52 -41.46 16.50
CA ALA A 319 -6.25 -42.55 17.44
C ALA A 319 -5.94 -42.06 18.85
N SER A 320 -5.07 -41.04 19.00
CA SER A 320 -4.77 -40.46 20.31
C SER A 320 -6.00 -39.79 20.94
N LYS A 321 -6.83 -39.12 20.13
CA LYS A 321 -8.04 -38.45 20.60
C LYS A 321 -9.08 -39.44 21.09
N LYS A 322 -9.29 -40.55 20.37
CA LYS A 322 -10.17 -41.64 20.81
C LYS A 322 -9.75 -42.17 22.19
N ARG A 323 -8.45 -42.44 22.37
CA ARG A 323 -7.91 -42.89 23.67
C ARG A 323 -8.05 -41.84 24.76
N PHE A 324 -7.87 -40.55 24.44
CA PHE A 324 -8.06 -39.45 25.38
C PHE A 324 -9.50 -39.36 25.91
N ASP A 325 -10.48 -39.68 25.07
CA ASP A 325 -11.90 -39.60 25.44
C ASP A 325 -12.40 -40.87 26.15
N GLU A 326 -11.84 -42.05 25.83
CA GLU A 326 -12.29 -43.36 26.35
C GLU A 326 -11.47 -43.90 27.55
N ASP A 327 -10.19 -43.51 27.70
CA ASP A 327 -9.27 -44.06 28.71
C ASP A 327 -8.86 -42.97 29.73
N GLY A 328 -9.37 -43.11 30.96
CA GLY A 328 -9.11 -42.17 32.05
C GLY A 328 -7.65 -42.12 32.52
N GLU A 329 -6.91 -43.22 32.45
CA GLU A 329 -5.49 -43.26 32.82
C GLU A 329 -4.62 -42.65 31.72
N PHE A 330 -4.96 -42.90 30.45
CA PHE A 330 -4.34 -42.21 29.32
C PHE A 330 -4.58 -40.69 29.39
N LYS A 331 -5.79 -40.26 29.75
CA LYS A 331 -6.11 -38.84 29.92
C LYS A 331 -5.25 -38.16 30.98
N LYS A 332 -5.04 -38.80 32.14
CA LYS A 332 -4.14 -38.29 33.20
C LYS A 332 -2.70 -38.17 32.69
N ARG A 333 -2.19 -39.21 32.01
CA ARG A 333 -0.84 -39.18 31.40
C ARG A 333 -0.70 -38.08 30.37
N ALA A 334 -1.71 -37.88 29.52
CA ALA A 334 -1.71 -36.82 28.52
C ALA A 334 -1.58 -35.43 29.16
N TYR A 335 -2.31 -35.15 30.25
CA TYR A 335 -2.14 -33.89 30.99
C TYR A 335 -0.75 -33.75 31.60
N GLN A 336 -0.23 -34.83 32.20
CA GLN A 336 1.13 -34.83 32.76
C GLN A 336 2.18 -34.51 31.68
N ARG A 337 2.04 -35.08 30.48
CA ARG A 337 2.96 -34.81 29.36
C ARG A 337 2.93 -33.37 28.87
N VAL A 338 1.81 -32.67 28.97
CA VAL A 338 1.77 -31.21 28.69
C VAL A 338 2.63 -30.46 29.69
N VAL A 339 2.51 -30.78 30.99
CA VAL A 339 3.31 -30.17 32.05
C VAL A 339 4.79 -30.50 31.88
N ASP A 340 5.12 -31.76 31.59
CA ASP A 340 6.49 -32.19 31.34
C ASP A 340 7.12 -31.48 30.13
N LEU A 341 6.33 -31.25 29.06
CA LEU A 341 6.77 -30.53 27.86
C LEU A 341 7.08 -29.06 28.19
N GLN A 342 6.17 -28.39 28.91
CA GLN A 342 6.33 -27.00 29.34
C GLN A 342 7.48 -26.82 30.34
N GLY A 343 7.71 -27.83 31.19
CA GLY A 343 8.83 -27.91 32.12
C GLY A 343 10.17 -28.25 31.46
N GLY A 344 10.20 -28.50 30.14
CA GLY A 344 11.42 -28.73 29.38
C GLY A 344 12.01 -30.13 29.53
N ASN A 345 11.21 -31.14 29.88
CA ASN A 345 11.68 -32.52 29.99
C ASN A 345 12.32 -32.99 28.65
N PRO A 346 13.60 -33.42 28.63
CA PRO A 346 14.30 -33.75 27.39
C PRO A 346 13.66 -34.86 26.56
N ASP A 347 13.13 -35.91 27.21
CA ASP A 347 12.51 -37.05 26.52
C ASP A 347 11.20 -36.64 25.85
N VAL A 348 10.36 -35.90 26.59
CA VAL A 348 9.08 -35.38 26.11
C VAL A 348 9.29 -34.36 24.99
N LYS A 349 10.33 -33.53 25.11
CA LYS A 349 10.73 -32.57 24.06
C LYS A 349 11.23 -33.28 22.79
N ASN A 350 11.94 -34.40 22.94
CA ASN A 350 12.34 -35.22 21.79
C ASN A 350 11.13 -35.83 21.08
N ALA A 351 10.17 -36.39 21.84
CA ALA A 351 8.91 -36.89 21.30
C ALA A 351 8.13 -35.80 20.55
N TRP A 352 8.00 -34.61 21.16
CA TRP A 352 7.39 -33.44 20.53
C TRP A 352 8.07 -33.06 19.21
N LYS A 353 9.41 -33.02 19.20
CA LYS A 353 10.19 -32.66 18.00
C LYS A 353 9.92 -33.65 16.86
N LEU A 354 9.91 -34.95 17.13
CA LEU A 354 9.62 -35.98 16.13
C LEU A 354 8.22 -35.80 15.52
N ILE A 355 7.23 -35.50 16.35
CA ILE A 355 5.86 -35.23 15.90
C ILE A 355 5.81 -33.98 15.01
N CYS A 356 6.46 -32.89 15.43
CA CYS A 356 6.54 -31.67 14.62
C CYS A 356 7.26 -31.90 13.30
N ASP A 357 8.35 -32.66 13.28
CA ASP A 357 9.14 -32.93 12.08
C ASP A 357 8.34 -33.67 10.99
N VAL A 358 7.38 -34.52 11.38
CA VAL A 358 6.46 -35.16 10.43
C VAL A 358 5.53 -34.11 9.78
N SER A 359 4.90 -33.24 10.57
CA SER A 359 4.07 -32.14 10.04
C SER A 359 4.88 -31.19 9.16
N ARG A 360 6.10 -30.84 9.57
CA ARG A 360 6.99 -29.94 8.82
C ARG A 360 7.28 -30.46 7.42
N LYS A 361 7.55 -31.77 7.29
CA LYS A 361 7.78 -32.41 5.98
C LYS A 361 6.55 -32.31 5.08
N GLU A 362 5.35 -32.50 5.63
CA GLU A 362 4.10 -32.37 4.87
C GLU A 362 3.85 -30.92 4.44
N PHE A 363 4.03 -29.96 5.35
CA PHE A 363 3.86 -28.54 5.05
C PHE A 363 4.86 -28.06 4.01
N GLN A 364 6.13 -28.49 4.11
CA GLN A 364 7.17 -28.12 3.16
C GLN A 364 6.84 -28.57 1.74
N ARG A 365 6.28 -29.78 1.55
CA ARG A 365 5.81 -30.23 0.22
C ARG A 365 4.76 -29.30 -0.37
N ILE A 366 3.87 -28.74 0.45
CA ILE A 366 2.86 -27.77 0.00
C ILE A 366 3.53 -26.43 -0.35
N TYR A 367 4.44 -25.95 0.50
CA TYR A 367 5.18 -24.71 0.25
C TYR A 367 6.04 -24.77 -1.01
N ASP A 368 6.72 -25.90 -1.27
CA ASP A 368 7.53 -26.11 -2.47
C ASP A 368 6.66 -26.07 -3.74
N ARG A 369 5.50 -26.73 -3.72
CA ARG A 369 4.54 -26.69 -4.83
C ARG A 369 4.00 -25.30 -5.09
N LEU A 370 3.78 -24.53 -4.02
CA LEU A 370 3.28 -23.17 -4.10
C LEU A 370 4.39 -22.12 -4.24
N ASP A 371 5.67 -22.50 -4.33
CA ASP A 371 6.81 -21.58 -4.40
C ASP A 371 6.79 -20.54 -3.25
N ILE A 372 6.62 -21.03 -2.02
CA ILE A 372 6.54 -20.22 -0.80
C ILE A 372 7.79 -20.45 0.05
N THR A 373 8.41 -19.38 0.51
CA THR A 373 9.54 -19.45 1.46
C THR A 373 9.16 -18.79 2.78
N LEU A 374 9.40 -19.50 3.89
CA LEU A 374 8.96 -19.12 5.23
C LEU A 374 10.02 -19.49 6.27
N ILE A 375 10.15 -18.67 7.30
CA ILE A 375 10.92 -18.99 8.51
C ILE A 375 9.92 -19.43 9.58
N GLU A 376 10.02 -20.70 10.01
CA GLU A 376 9.17 -21.22 11.08
C GLU A 376 9.52 -20.56 12.42
N ARG A 377 8.50 -19.97 13.05
CA ARG A 377 8.59 -19.42 14.40
C ARG A 377 7.24 -19.56 15.10
N GLY A 378 6.96 -20.80 15.51
CA GLY A 378 5.73 -21.19 16.19
C GLY A 378 5.58 -20.62 17.59
N GLU A 379 4.45 -20.92 18.21
CA GLU A 379 4.13 -20.55 19.59
C GLU A 379 5.21 -21.00 20.59
N SER A 380 5.82 -22.16 20.35
CA SER A 380 6.88 -22.74 21.20
C SER A 380 8.10 -21.83 21.34
N TYR A 381 8.42 -21.02 20.31
CA TYR A 381 9.54 -20.09 20.32
C TYR A 381 9.41 -19.02 21.42
N TYR A 382 8.18 -18.68 21.79
CA TYR A 382 7.88 -17.61 22.74
C TYR A 382 7.66 -18.11 24.17
N ASN A 383 7.85 -19.42 24.43
CA ASN A 383 7.61 -20.04 25.72
C ASN A 383 8.33 -19.33 26.88
N ASP A 384 9.61 -18.99 26.69
CA ASP A 384 10.43 -18.36 27.73
C ASP A 384 10.15 -16.84 27.87
N LEU A 385 9.46 -16.26 26.88
CA LEU A 385 9.08 -14.85 26.85
C LEU A 385 7.71 -14.62 27.49
N MET A 386 6.76 -15.56 27.34
CA MET A 386 5.40 -15.43 27.88
C MET A 386 5.36 -15.11 29.38
N PRO A 387 6.11 -15.80 30.28
CA PRO A 387 6.14 -15.44 31.70
C PRO A 387 6.60 -14.01 31.95
N LYS A 388 7.65 -13.57 31.25
CA LYS A 388 8.25 -12.23 31.40
C LYS A 388 7.26 -11.14 31.01
N ILE A 389 6.56 -11.33 29.89
CA ILE A 389 5.53 -10.39 29.42
C ILE A 389 4.40 -10.28 30.42
N VAL A 390 3.91 -11.41 30.95
CA VAL A 390 2.85 -11.40 31.95
C VAL A 390 3.30 -10.68 33.23
N GLU A 391 4.53 -10.91 33.70
CA GLU A 391 5.08 -10.20 34.85
C GLU A 391 5.22 -8.70 34.62
N ASP A 392 5.66 -8.28 33.44
CA ASP A 392 5.80 -6.86 33.10
C ASP A 392 4.43 -6.18 33.01
N LEU A 393 3.42 -6.85 32.46
CA LEU A 393 2.03 -6.37 32.45
C LEU A 393 1.43 -6.27 33.86
N LYS A 394 1.82 -7.17 34.78
CA LYS A 394 1.43 -7.08 36.20
C LYS A 394 2.08 -5.87 36.88
N LYS A 395 3.40 -5.70 36.72
CA LYS A 395 4.15 -4.56 37.29
C LYS A 395 3.63 -3.23 36.76
N GLY A 396 3.20 -3.18 35.50
CA GLY A 396 2.60 -2.01 34.87
C GLY A 396 1.14 -1.74 35.24
N ASN A 397 0.50 -2.57 36.06
CA ASN A 397 -0.95 -2.52 36.34
C ASN A 397 -1.81 -2.52 35.05
N ILE A 398 -1.37 -3.23 34.02
CA ILE A 398 -2.06 -3.33 32.73
C ILE A 398 -3.02 -4.52 32.70
N CYS A 399 -2.73 -5.56 33.50
CA CYS A 399 -3.56 -6.73 33.71
C CYS A 399 -3.98 -6.86 35.18
N GLU A 400 -5.08 -7.58 35.42
CA GLU A 400 -5.67 -7.80 36.74
C GLU A 400 -6.03 -9.27 36.95
N LYS A 401 -6.18 -9.67 38.21
CA LYS A 401 -6.62 -11.01 38.56
C LYS A 401 -8.14 -11.02 38.70
N ALA A 402 -8.81 -11.85 37.91
CA ALA A 402 -10.25 -12.07 38.00
C ALA A 402 -10.62 -12.91 39.23
N ASP A 403 -11.89 -12.84 39.65
CA ASP A 403 -12.41 -13.55 40.84
C ASP A 403 -12.23 -15.07 40.76
N ASP A 404 -12.25 -15.64 39.55
CA ASP A 404 -12.04 -17.07 39.28
C ASP A 404 -10.56 -17.49 39.22
N GLY A 405 -9.65 -16.57 39.54
CA GLY A 405 -8.21 -16.81 39.63
C GLY A 405 -7.43 -16.60 38.33
N ARG A 406 -8.09 -16.32 37.21
CA ARG A 406 -7.42 -16.01 35.93
C ARG A 406 -6.74 -14.65 35.95
N TRP A 407 -5.70 -14.47 35.15
CA TRP A 407 -5.15 -13.15 34.84
C TRP A 407 -5.71 -12.65 33.52
N ILE A 408 -6.35 -11.48 33.55
CA ILE A 408 -7.03 -10.89 32.40
C ILE A 408 -6.52 -9.48 32.12
N ALA A 409 -6.63 -9.04 30.86
CA ALA A 409 -6.23 -7.69 30.46
C ALA A 409 -7.25 -7.05 29.53
N TRP A 410 -7.57 -5.78 29.82
CA TRP A 410 -8.54 -4.99 29.06
C TRP A 410 -7.84 -4.08 28.05
N ALA A 411 -8.05 -4.39 26.77
CA ALA A 411 -7.69 -3.50 25.67
C ALA A 411 -8.66 -2.30 25.61
N PRO A 412 -8.20 -1.11 25.19
CA PRO A 412 -9.06 0.06 25.08
C PRO A 412 -10.27 -0.20 24.17
N ASN A 413 -11.47 0.23 24.60
CA ASN A 413 -12.72 0.14 23.84
C ASN A 413 -13.20 -1.29 23.49
N MET A 414 -12.70 -2.33 24.19
CA MET A 414 -13.12 -3.72 23.98
C MET A 414 -14.02 -4.22 25.10
N LYS A 415 -15.01 -5.07 24.75
CA LYS A 415 -15.99 -5.63 25.71
C LYS A 415 -15.56 -6.95 26.34
N ILE A 416 -14.60 -7.63 25.73
CA ILE A 416 -14.08 -8.92 26.16
C ILE A 416 -12.61 -8.72 26.52
N PRO A 417 -12.13 -9.22 27.68
CA PRO A 417 -10.73 -9.14 28.03
C PRO A 417 -9.93 -10.28 27.38
N LEU A 418 -8.62 -10.05 27.22
CA LEU A 418 -7.67 -11.12 26.92
C LEU A 418 -7.41 -11.93 28.18
N ILE A 419 -7.31 -13.25 28.05
CA ILE A 419 -7.00 -14.17 29.15
C ILE A 419 -5.52 -14.53 29.05
N LEU A 420 -4.67 -13.88 29.84
CA LEU A 420 -3.21 -14.10 29.80
C LEU A 420 -2.78 -15.34 30.56
N VAL A 421 -3.47 -15.68 31.65
CA VAL A 421 -3.17 -16.89 32.43
C VAL A 421 -4.48 -17.51 32.89
N LYS A 422 -4.66 -18.80 32.64
CA LYS A 422 -5.79 -19.58 33.15
C LYS A 422 -5.69 -19.75 34.68
N SER A 423 -6.77 -20.20 35.31
CA SER A 423 -6.80 -20.47 36.75
C SER A 423 -5.82 -21.59 37.18
N ASP A 424 -5.49 -22.50 36.25
CA ASP A 424 -4.49 -23.56 36.42
C ASP A 424 -3.03 -23.10 36.19
N GLY A 425 -2.81 -21.81 35.91
CA GLY A 425 -1.48 -21.25 35.65
C GLY A 425 -0.99 -21.38 34.20
N GLY A 426 -1.74 -22.07 33.32
CA GLY A 426 -1.36 -22.24 31.92
C GLY A 426 -1.57 -20.98 31.07
N PHE A 427 -0.65 -20.73 30.14
CA PHE A 427 -0.78 -19.67 29.13
C PHE A 427 -1.77 -20.03 28.02
N THR A 428 -2.18 -19.01 27.26
CA THR A 428 -3.17 -19.09 26.17
C THR A 428 -2.59 -18.53 24.87
N TYR A 429 -3.36 -18.63 23.78
CA TYR A 429 -3.03 -17.99 22.51
C TYR A 429 -2.93 -16.46 22.62
N ASP A 430 -3.72 -15.83 23.51
CA ASP A 430 -3.60 -14.39 23.81
C ASP A 430 -2.20 -14.04 24.30
N THR A 431 -1.60 -14.96 25.06
CA THR A 431 -0.28 -14.76 25.67
C THR A 431 0.83 -14.94 24.63
N SER A 432 0.73 -15.98 23.79
CA SER A 432 1.70 -16.23 22.75
C SER A 432 1.70 -15.11 21.71
N ASP A 433 0.54 -14.61 21.29
CA ASP A 433 0.43 -13.52 20.31
C ASP A 433 0.97 -12.19 20.86
N LEU A 434 0.72 -11.88 22.13
CA LEU A 434 1.31 -10.71 22.79
C LEU A 434 2.83 -10.83 22.88
N ALA A 435 3.34 -12.00 23.29
CA ALA A 435 4.77 -12.24 23.35
C ALA A 435 5.41 -12.16 21.96
N ALA A 436 4.76 -12.69 20.93
CA ALA A 436 5.20 -12.62 19.55
C ALA A 436 5.24 -11.18 19.04
N LEU A 437 4.18 -10.40 19.25
CA LEU A 437 4.16 -8.98 18.87
C LEU A 437 5.26 -8.19 19.59
N HIS A 438 5.43 -8.40 20.90
CA HIS A 438 6.49 -7.76 21.66
C HIS A 438 7.88 -8.10 21.09
N GLN A 439 8.16 -9.37 20.83
CA GLN A 439 9.44 -9.83 20.26
C GLN A 439 9.70 -9.21 18.87
N ARG A 440 8.67 -9.18 18.02
CA ARG A 440 8.74 -8.59 16.66
C ARG A 440 9.02 -7.08 16.69
N LEU A 441 8.48 -6.37 17.68
CA LEU A 441 8.73 -4.94 17.84
C LEU A 441 10.10 -4.67 18.47
N LYS A 442 10.43 -5.38 19.55
CA LYS A 442 11.55 -5.04 20.43
C LYS A 442 12.86 -5.69 19.98
N ASP A 443 12.84 -6.96 19.61
CA ASP A 443 14.06 -7.70 19.24
C ASP A 443 14.28 -7.71 17.72
N GLU A 444 13.21 -7.85 16.93
CA GLU A 444 13.33 -7.76 15.46
C GLU A 444 13.34 -6.32 14.95
N HIS A 445 12.99 -5.33 15.76
CA HIS A 445 12.89 -3.93 15.34
C HIS A 445 11.96 -3.73 14.13
N GLY A 446 10.83 -4.45 14.10
CA GLY A 446 9.83 -4.32 13.05
C GLY A 446 9.24 -2.90 13.01
N GLU A 447 9.49 -2.17 11.93
CA GLU A 447 8.87 -0.87 11.64
C GLU A 447 7.47 -1.03 11.04
N TRP A 448 7.20 -2.21 10.47
CA TRP A 448 5.90 -2.62 9.95
C TRP A 448 5.65 -4.10 10.24
N VAL A 449 4.58 -4.43 10.97
CA VAL A 449 4.19 -5.81 11.27
C VAL A 449 2.83 -6.12 10.65
N ILE A 450 2.73 -7.18 9.87
CA ILE A 450 1.54 -7.56 9.10
C ILE A 450 1.10 -8.96 9.53
N TYR A 451 -0.16 -9.10 9.94
CA TYR A 451 -0.78 -10.37 10.32
C TYR A 451 -1.82 -10.78 9.28
N VAL A 452 -1.55 -11.84 8.51
CA VAL A 452 -2.44 -12.33 7.45
C VAL A 452 -3.29 -13.48 7.98
N VAL A 453 -4.43 -13.13 8.58
CA VAL A 453 -5.28 -14.08 9.31
C VAL A 453 -6.76 -13.86 8.99
N ASP A 454 -7.57 -14.92 9.07
CA ASP A 454 -9.02 -14.90 8.80
C ASP A 454 -9.75 -13.76 9.54
N ALA A 455 -10.77 -13.19 8.89
CA ALA A 455 -11.55 -12.07 9.41
C ALA A 455 -12.25 -12.38 10.75
N GLY A 456 -12.54 -13.66 11.04
CA GLY A 456 -13.12 -14.11 12.30
C GLY A 456 -12.23 -13.85 13.52
N GLN A 457 -10.92 -13.65 13.33
CA GLN A 457 -9.99 -13.29 14.40
C GLN A 457 -9.77 -11.77 14.55
N GLY A 458 -10.54 -10.93 13.83
CA GLY A 458 -10.33 -9.49 13.82
C GLY A 458 -10.44 -8.83 15.19
N ASP A 459 -11.38 -9.26 16.03
CA ASP A 459 -11.54 -8.68 17.37
C ASP A 459 -10.40 -9.07 18.32
N HIS A 460 -9.85 -10.28 18.15
CA HIS A 460 -8.66 -10.73 18.87
C HIS A 460 -7.45 -9.86 18.55
N PHE A 461 -7.13 -9.67 17.26
CA PHE A 461 -5.99 -8.82 16.88
C PHE A 461 -6.16 -7.36 17.30
N LYS A 462 -7.40 -6.81 17.26
CA LYS A 462 -7.67 -5.48 17.83
C LYS A 462 -7.36 -5.42 19.33
N GLN A 463 -7.70 -6.47 20.10
CA GLN A 463 -7.37 -6.54 21.52
C GLN A 463 -5.86 -6.60 21.74
N VAL A 464 -5.15 -7.49 21.03
CA VAL A 464 -3.69 -7.65 21.13
C VAL A 464 -2.98 -6.35 20.80
N PHE A 465 -3.36 -5.69 19.69
CA PHE A 465 -2.76 -4.42 19.26
C PHE A 465 -3.08 -3.29 20.23
N GLY A 466 -4.33 -3.19 20.69
CA GLY A 466 -4.75 -2.18 21.65
C GLY A 466 -4.06 -2.33 23.00
N LEU A 467 -3.84 -3.57 23.45
CA LEU A 467 -3.11 -3.84 24.69
C LEU A 467 -1.61 -3.51 24.56
N ALA A 468 -0.99 -3.87 23.44
CA ALA A 468 0.40 -3.52 23.15
C ALA A 468 0.62 -1.99 23.09
N GLN A 469 -0.34 -1.23 22.56
CA GLN A 469 -0.32 0.24 22.61
C GLN A 469 -0.49 0.76 24.04
N LYS A 470 -1.42 0.20 24.82
CA LYS A 470 -1.63 0.54 26.24
C LYS A 470 -0.38 0.26 27.08
N ALA A 471 0.36 -0.80 26.74
CA ALA A 471 1.62 -1.17 27.37
C ALA A 471 2.82 -0.32 26.90
N GLY A 472 2.63 0.60 25.95
CA GLY A 472 3.68 1.48 25.44
C GLY A 472 4.70 0.79 24.55
N TRP A 473 4.39 -0.38 23.99
CA TRP A 473 5.33 -1.15 23.17
C TRP A 473 5.56 -0.54 21.78
N TYR A 474 4.57 0.18 21.24
CA TYR A 474 4.73 0.93 19.99
C TYR A 474 3.75 2.10 19.89
N ASN A 475 4.05 3.03 18.98
CA ASN A 475 3.18 4.15 18.62
C ASN A 475 2.71 3.99 17.16
N PRO A 476 1.39 3.93 16.87
CA PRO A 476 0.84 3.81 15.51
C PRO A 476 1.27 4.92 14.53
N SER A 477 1.69 6.08 15.02
CA SER A 477 2.23 7.16 14.18
C SER A 477 3.66 6.90 13.67
N ILE A 478 4.38 5.96 14.29
CA ILE A 478 5.77 5.63 13.95
C ILE A 478 5.86 4.23 13.35
N THR A 479 5.26 3.25 14.03
CA THR A 479 5.28 1.83 13.67
C THR A 479 3.90 1.40 13.19
N ARG A 480 3.86 0.77 12.01
CA ARG A 480 2.61 0.31 11.41
C ARG A 480 2.35 -1.15 11.80
N VAL A 481 1.18 -1.47 12.33
CA VAL A 481 0.76 -2.84 12.63
C VAL A 481 -0.60 -3.08 11.99
N ASP A 482 -0.68 -4.02 11.03
CA ASP A 482 -1.91 -4.30 10.27
C ASP A 482 -2.40 -5.73 10.49
N HIS A 483 -3.72 -5.87 10.63
CA HIS A 483 -4.42 -7.14 10.41
C HIS A 483 -4.95 -7.18 8.97
N VAL A 484 -4.32 -8.02 8.16
CA VAL A 484 -4.75 -8.34 6.79
C VAL A 484 -5.77 -9.46 6.87
N ALA A 485 -7.01 -9.08 7.19
CA ALA A 485 -8.17 -9.95 7.24
C ALA A 485 -8.55 -10.54 5.87
N PHE A 486 -9.07 -11.76 5.84
CA PHE A 486 -9.70 -12.31 4.64
C PHE A 486 -10.98 -13.09 4.96
N GLY A 487 -11.91 -13.14 4.01
CA GLY A 487 -13.19 -13.85 4.14
C GLY A 487 -13.05 -15.38 4.04
N VAL A 488 -14.16 -16.10 4.17
CA VAL A 488 -14.12 -17.57 4.16
C VAL A 488 -14.10 -18.14 2.73
N VAL A 489 -13.67 -19.39 2.60
CA VAL A 489 -13.74 -20.14 1.33
C VAL A 489 -15.06 -20.90 1.27
N LEU A 490 -15.81 -20.65 0.21
CA LEU A 490 -17.10 -21.24 -0.10
C LEU A 490 -16.99 -22.21 -1.28
N GLY A 491 -17.85 -23.22 -1.30
CA GLY A 491 -18.10 -24.02 -2.51
C GLY A 491 -19.06 -23.31 -3.46
N GLU A 492 -19.30 -23.93 -4.61
CA GLU A 492 -20.24 -23.43 -5.61
C GLU A 492 -21.69 -23.34 -5.08
N ASP A 493 -22.00 -24.11 -4.03
CA ASP A 493 -23.26 -24.06 -3.28
C ASP A 493 -23.37 -22.87 -2.31
N LYS A 494 -22.34 -22.00 -2.28
CA LYS A 494 -22.20 -20.85 -1.36
C LYS A 494 -22.17 -21.23 0.11
N LYS A 495 -21.87 -22.48 0.44
CA LYS A 495 -21.62 -22.93 1.82
C LYS A 495 -20.13 -23.12 2.04
N LYS A 496 -19.73 -23.27 3.32
CA LYS A 496 -18.33 -23.50 3.69
C LYS A 496 -17.75 -24.67 2.89
N PHE A 497 -16.62 -24.44 2.23
CA PHE A 497 -16.00 -25.43 1.35
C PHE A 497 -15.61 -26.68 2.12
N LYS A 498 -16.22 -27.81 1.72
CA LYS A 498 -16.11 -29.12 2.37
C LYS A 498 -16.10 -30.23 1.31
N THR A 499 -15.59 -31.39 1.67
CA THR A 499 -15.68 -32.59 0.82
C THR A 499 -17.14 -33.07 0.72
N ARG A 500 -17.43 -34.00 -0.21
CA ARG A 500 -18.77 -34.62 -0.35
C ARG A 500 -19.24 -35.35 0.92
N SER A 501 -18.30 -35.81 1.77
CA SER A 501 -18.60 -36.41 3.08
C SER A 501 -18.86 -35.38 4.19
N GLY A 502 -18.61 -34.09 3.94
CA GLY A 502 -18.73 -33.00 4.92
C GLY A 502 -17.45 -32.71 5.72
N ASP A 503 -16.35 -33.41 5.40
CA ASP A 503 -15.03 -33.22 6.00
C ASP A 503 -14.29 -32.01 5.40
N THR A 504 -13.18 -31.65 6.03
CA THR A 504 -12.30 -30.59 5.53
C THR A 504 -11.50 -31.10 4.33
N VAL A 505 -11.41 -30.29 3.26
CA VAL A 505 -10.64 -30.65 2.06
C VAL A 505 -9.15 -30.51 2.35
N ARG A 506 -8.39 -31.59 2.09
CA ARG A 506 -6.92 -31.60 2.17
C ARG A 506 -6.31 -30.74 1.07
N LEU A 507 -5.35 -29.89 1.42
CA LEU A 507 -4.70 -29.04 0.42
C LEU A 507 -3.90 -29.83 -0.62
N SER A 508 -3.24 -30.93 -0.24
CA SER A 508 -2.51 -31.79 -1.17
C SER A 508 -3.42 -32.30 -2.29
N GLU A 509 -4.58 -32.86 -1.91
CA GLU A 509 -5.57 -33.39 -2.84
C GLU A 509 -6.14 -32.30 -3.76
N LEU A 510 -6.38 -31.10 -3.22
CA LEU A 510 -6.83 -29.95 -4.01
C LEU A 510 -5.79 -29.54 -5.06
N LEU A 511 -4.50 -29.52 -4.70
CA LEU A 511 -3.43 -29.20 -5.63
C LEU A 511 -3.22 -30.32 -6.68
N ASP A 512 -3.44 -31.58 -6.32
CA ASP A 512 -3.37 -32.73 -7.23
C ASP A 512 -4.50 -32.70 -8.25
N GLU A 513 -5.73 -32.41 -7.81
CA GLU A 513 -6.88 -32.20 -8.70
C GLU A 513 -6.66 -31.01 -9.64
N GLY A 514 -6.06 -29.92 -9.14
CA GLY A 514 -5.67 -28.77 -9.97
C GLY A 514 -4.68 -29.14 -11.07
N LEU A 515 -3.65 -29.93 -10.75
CA LEU A 515 -2.70 -30.45 -11.74
C LEU A 515 -3.39 -31.33 -12.78
N LYS A 516 -4.27 -32.23 -12.34
CA LYS A 516 -5.00 -33.14 -13.23
C LYS A 516 -5.85 -32.37 -14.23
N ARG A 517 -6.72 -31.48 -13.75
CA ARG A 517 -7.59 -30.66 -14.62
C ARG A 517 -6.80 -29.75 -15.55
N SER A 518 -5.68 -29.22 -15.09
CA SER A 518 -4.80 -28.43 -15.94
C SER A 518 -4.20 -29.27 -17.07
N MET A 519 -3.81 -30.52 -16.80
CA MET A 519 -3.30 -31.41 -17.86
C MET A 519 -4.41 -31.75 -18.85
N ASP A 520 -5.60 -32.10 -18.36
CA ASP A 520 -6.74 -32.43 -19.21
C ASP A 520 -7.04 -31.29 -20.20
N LYS A 521 -7.01 -30.02 -19.75
CA LYS A 521 -7.18 -28.85 -20.64
C LYS A 521 -6.04 -28.65 -21.64
N LEU A 522 -4.80 -28.95 -21.26
CA LEU A 522 -3.66 -28.86 -22.19
C LEU A 522 -3.75 -29.94 -23.28
N LEU A 523 -4.16 -31.14 -22.91
CA LEU A 523 -4.38 -32.27 -23.84
C LEU A 523 -5.58 -32.03 -24.76
N GLU A 524 -6.68 -31.46 -24.25
CA GLU A 524 -7.83 -31.06 -25.08
C GLU A 524 -7.43 -30.07 -26.19
N LYS A 525 -6.44 -29.21 -25.92
CA LYS A 525 -5.87 -28.26 -26.88
C LYS A 525 -4.68 -28.82 -27.67
N GLU A 526 -4.47 -30.15 -27.62
CA GLU A 526 -3.42 -30.89 -28.32
C GLU A 526 -1.99 -30.36 -28.06
N ARG A 527 -1.74 -29.78 -26.88
CA ARG A 527 -0.44 -29.18 -26.54
C ARG A 527 0.68 -30.20 -26.39
N ASP A 528 0.35 -31.46 -26.14
CA ASP A 528 1.28 -32.60 -26.13
C ASP A 528 1.96 -32.85 -27.49
N LYS A 529 1.35 -32.39 -28.60
CA LYS A 529 1.95 -32.50 -29.94
C LYS A 529 2.97 -31.39 -30.22
N GLU A 530 2.87 -30.25 -29.54
CA GLU A 530 3.73 -29.06 -29.77
C GLU A 530 4.83 -28.90 -28.72
N LEU A 531 4.61 -29.40 -27.50
CA LEU A 531 5.50 -29.22 -26.35
C LEU A 531 6.29 -30.49 -26.05
N SER A 532 7.54 -30.32 -25.63
CA SER A 532 8.29 -31.43 -25.03
C SER A 532 7.67 -31.87 -23.69
N PRO A 533 7.97 -33.10 -23.19
CA PRO A 533 7.44 -33.57 -21.91
C PRO A 533 7.71 -32.65 -20.72
N ASP A 534 8.88 -32.00 -20.70
CA ASP A 534 9.25 -31.06 -19.63
C ASP A 534 8.53 -29.72 -19.76
N GLU A 535 8.37 -29.21 -20.99
CA GLU A 535 7.57 -28.00 -21.25
C GLU A 535 6.10 -28.23 -20.90
N LEU A 536 5.56 -29.41 -21.20
CA LEU A 536 4.17 -29.78 -20.86
C LEU A 536 3.95 -29.83 -19.35
N LYS A 537 4.89 -30.42 -18.59
CA LYS A 537 4.84 -30.42 -17.11
C LYS A 537 4.98 -29.01 -16.52
N ALA A 538 5.84 -28.18 -17.11
CA ALA A 538 5.99 -26.79 -16.69
C ALA A 538 4.71 -25.98 -16.94
N ALA A 539 4.08 -26.14 -18.12
CA ALA A 539 2.81 -25.52 -18.45
C ALA A 539 1.68 -26.00 -17.54
N GLN A 540 1.62 -27.30 -17.23
CA GLN A 540 0.66 -27.87 -16.27
C GLN A 540 0.80 -27.25 -14.89
N SER A 541 2.01 -27.23 -14.34
CA SER A 541 2.26 -26.71 -12.99
C SER A 541 2.02 -25.19 -12.91
N SER A 542 2.46 -24.45 -13.94
CA SER A 542 2.25 -23.02 -14.08
C SER A 542 0.76 -22.67 -14.11
N THR A 543 -0.02 -23.37 -14.93
CA THR A 543 -1.46 -23.15 -15.08
C THR A 543 -2.20 -23.53 -13.79
N ALA A 544 -1.97 -24.75 -13.27
CA ALA A 544 -2.67 -25.25 -12.09
C ALA A 544 -2.48 -24.34 -10.87
N TYR A 545 -1.23 -24.08 -10.50
CA TYR A 545 -0.94 -23.25 -9.32
C TYR A 545 -1.21 -21.78 -9.58
N GLY A 546 -1.00 -21.31 -10.81
CA GLY A 546 -1.31 -19.95 -11.21
C GLY A 546 -2.80 -19.64 -11.08
N CYS A 547 -3.68 -20.53 -11.55
CA CYS A 547 -5.13 -20.39 -11.42
C CYS A 547 -5.60 -20.39 -9.98
N ILE A 548 -5.07 -21.28 -9.13
CA ILE A 548 -5.42 -21.35 -7.71
C ILE A 548 -5.02 -20.06 -7.00
N LYS A 549 -3.81 -19.54 -7.24
CA LYS A 549 -3.34 -18.28 -6.65
C LYS A 549 -4.16 -17.09 -7.16
N TYR A 550 -4.30 -16.97 -8.47
CA TYR A 550 -4.92 -15.82 -9.08
C TYR A 550 -6.41 -15.71 -8.75
N ALA A 551 -7.14 -16.84 -8.71
CA ALA A 551 -8.57 -16.84 -8.41
C ALA A 551 -8.88 -16.29 -7.00
N ASP A 552 -7.97 -16.46 -6.03
CA ASP A 552 -8.07 -15.81 -4.72
C ASP A 552 -7.69 -14.33 -4.81
N LEU A 553 -6.52 -14.02 -5.38
CA LEU A 553 -5.93 -12.67 -5.41
C LEU A 553 -6.71 -11.67 -6.28
N CYS A 554 -7.46 -12.11 -7.30
CA CYS A 554 -8.20 -11.23 -8.20
C CYS A 554 -9.50 -10.67 -7.61
N HIS A 555 -9.88 -11.10 -6.40
CA HIS A 555 -11.04 -10.60 -5.68
C HIS A 555 -10.60 -9.80 -4.44
N ASN A 556 -11.51 -8.96 -3.92
CA ASN A 556 -11.26 -8.30 -2.64
C ASN A 556 -11.16 -9.35 -1.53
N ARG A 557 -9.99 -9.45 -0.87
CA ARG A 557 -9.71 -10.44 0.16
C ARG A 557 -10.71 -10.45 1.31
N LEU A 558 -11.33 -9.31 1.63
CA LEU A 558 -12.32 -9.19 2.70
C LEU A 558 -13.63 -9.91 2.40
N MET A 559 -13.91 -10.15 1.12
CA MET A 559 -15.09 -10.88 0.69
C MET A 559 -14.86 -12.39 0.79
N ASP A 560 -15.96 -13.11 0.94
CA ASP A 560 -15.96 -14.56 0.81
C ASP A 560 -15.60 -14.97 -0.63
N TYR A 561 -14.82 -16.03 -0.75
CA TYR A 561 -14.29 -16.51 -2.01
C TYR A 561 -14.96 -17.83 -2.39
N VAL A 562 -15.58 -17.89 -3.57
CA VAL A 562 -16.19 -19.12 -4.11
C VAL A 562 -15.16 -19.87 -4.93
N PHE A 563 -14.74 -21.03 -4.42
CA PHE A 563 -13.79 -21.91 -5.10
C PHE A 563 -14.50 -22.71 -6.21
N SER A 564 -14.04 -22.55 -7.45
CA SER A 564 -14.56 -23.27 -8.63
C SER A 564 -13.43 -23.52 -9.62
N PHE A 565 -13.11 -24.81 -9.85
CA PHE A 565 -12.08 -25.19 -10.82
C PHE A 565 -12.44 -24.77 -12.24
N ASP A 566 -13.72 -24.92 -12.60
CA ASP A 566 -14.18 -24.65 -13.97
C ASP A 566 -14.04 -23.16 -14.30
N LYS A 567 -14.42 -22.28 -13.36
CA LYS A 567 -14.26 -20.82 -13.52
C LYS A 567 -12.80 -20.38 -13.52
N MET A 568 -11.96 -20.90 -12.62
CA MET A 568 -10.57 -20.43 -12.55
C MET A 568 -9.70 -20.92 -13.70
N LEU A 569 -10.05 -22.06 -14.30
CA LEU A 569 -9.35 -22.63 -15.45
C LEU A 569 -9.95 -22.16 -16.78
N ASP A 570 -11.00 -21.33 -16.78
CA ASP A 570 -11.60 -20.77 -18.00
C ASP A 570 -10.54 -19.98 -18.80
N ASP A 571 -10.53 -20.16 -20.12
CA ASP A 571 -9.60 -19.48 -21.02
C ASP A 571 -10.06 -18.07 -21.40
N LYS A 572 -11.28 -17.70 -21.01
CA LYS A 572 -11.88 -16.39 -21.17
C LYS A 572 -12.05 -15.69 -19.83
N GLY A 573 -11.98 -14.36 -19.88
CA GLY A 573 -12.20 -13.51 -18.72
C GLY A 573 -10.97 -13.35 -17.84
N ASN A 574 -11.21 -12.84 -16.63
CA ASN A 574 -10.15 -12.45 -15.70
C ASN A 574 -9.58 -13.67 -14.96
N THR A 575 -8.80 -14.50 -15.66
CA THR A 575 -8.20 -15.75 -15.16
C THR A 575 -6.68 -15.77 -15.38
N ALA A 576 -5.95 -16.58 -14.61
CA ALA A 576 -4.52 -16.78 -14.83
C ALA A 576 -4.23 -17.41 -16.19
N VAL A 577 -5.12 -18.29 -16.70
CA VAL A 577 -4.99 -18.89 -18.04
C VAL A 577 -4.90 -17.80 -19.10
N TYR A 578 -5.79 -16.82 -19.06
CA TYR A 578 -5.80 -15.72 -20.01
C TYR A 578 -4.52 -14.88 -19.93
N LEU A 579 -4.05 -14.57 -18.71
CA LEU A 579 -2.81 -13.80 -18.52
C LEU A 579 -1.55 -14.55 -18.98
N LEU A 580 -1.42 -15.81 -18.58
CA LEU A 580 -0.28 -16.65 -18.97
C LEU A 580 -0.25 -16.87 -20.48
N TYR A 581 -1.42 -17.04 -21.11
CA TYR A 581 -1.55 -17.11 -22.57
C TYR A 581 -1.17 -15.79 -23.27
N ALA A 582 -1.59 -14.64 -22.73
CA ALA A 582 -1.17 -13.34 -23.28
C ALA A 582 0.36 -13.18 -23.26
N TYR A 583 1.00 -13.60 -22.18
CA TYR A 583 2.46 -13.63 -22.08
C TYR A 583 3.11 -14.61 -23.07
N THR A 584 2.62 -15.84 -23.17
CA THR A 584 3.19 -16.83 -24.12
C THR A 584 3.00 -16.41 -25.57
N ARG A 585 1.93 -15.68 -25.88
CA ARG A 585 1.69 -15.09 -27.21
C ARG A 585 2.73 -14.04 -27.55
N ILE A 586 3.13 -13.17 -26.61
CA ILE A 586 4.26 -12.24 -26.81
C ILE A 586 5.52 -13.02 -27.18
N ARG A 587 5.88 -14.02 -26.36
CA ARG A 587 7.08 -14.85 -26.59
C ARG A 587 6.99 -15.64 -27.91
N SER A 588 5.78 -16.03 -28.34
CA SER A 588 5.54 -16.69 -29.62
C SER A 588 5.79 -15.76 -30.81
N ILE A 589 5.31 -14.50 -30.76
CA ILE A 589 5.56 -13.50 -31.81
C ILE A 589 7.07 -13.26 -31.96
N GLN A 590 7.78 -13.07 -30.84
CA GLN A 590 9.23 -12.86 -30.86
C GLN A 590 9.97 -14.04 -31.52
N ARG A 591 9.60 -15.29 -31.20
CA ARG A 591 10.16 -16.48 -31.87
C ARG A 591 9.83 -16.52 -33.37
N LYS A 592 8.59 -16.19 -33.75
CA LYS A 592 8.17 -16.16 -35.16
C LYS A 592 8.86 -15.06 -35.96
N ALA A 593 9.19 -13.93 -35.33
CA ALA A 593 9.89 -12.82 -35.95
C ALA A 593 11.31 -13.20 -36.42
N LYS A 594 11.90 -14.26 -35.83
CA LYS A 594 13.26 -14.73 -36.10
C LYS A 594 14.31 -13.60 -36.04
N VAL A 595 14.05 -12.61 -35.17
CA VAL A 595 14.98 -11.50 -34.93
C VAL A 595 16.08 -12.00 -34.00
N ASP A 596 17.31 -11.91 -34.46
CA ASP A 596 18.48 -12.21 -33.63
C ASP A 596 18.53 -11.24 -32.43
N GLU A 597 18.83 -11.77 -31.24
CA GLU A 597 18.86 -10.99 -30.00
C GLU A 597 19.86 -9.83 -30.07
N GLN A 598 20.98 -10.00 -30.78
CA GLN A 598 21.97 -8.95 -31.01
C GLN A 598 21.39 -7.84 -31.91
N VAL A 599 20.60 -8.20 -32.93
CA VAL A 599 19.93 -7.23 -33.81
C VAL A 599 18.91 -6.41 -33.03
N LEU A 600 18.10 -7.07 -32.18
CA LEU A 600 17.14 -6.37 -31.32
C LEU A 600 17.88 -5.45 -30.33
N ASN A 601 18.93 -5.92 -29.67
CA ASN A 601 19.72 -5.11 -28.74
C ASN A 601 20.40 -3.92 -29.41
N LEU A 602 20.94 -4.10 -30.63
CA LEU A 602 21.49 -3.01 -31.44
C LEU A 602 20.41 -1.98 -31.78
N TYR A 603 19.23 -2.41 -32.24
CA TYR A 603 18.10 -1.53 -32.51
C TYR A 603 17.71 -0.72 -31.26
N ILE A 604 17.57 -1.39 -30.12
CA ILE A 604 17.22 -0.79 -28.83
C ILE A 604 18.28 0.23 -28.39
N SER A 605 19.57 -0.05 -28.62
CA SER A 605 20.66 0.89 -28.27
C SER A 605 20.71 2.16 -29.12
N GLN A 606 20.18 2.11 -30.34
CA GLN A 606 20.27 3.19 -31.33
C GLN A 606 18.96 3.96 -31.48
N ASN A 607 17.83 3.38 -31.08
CA ASN A 607 16.50 3.90 -31.31
C ASN A 607 15.69 3.97 -30.02
N SER A 608 14.75 4.90 -29.97
CA SER A 608 13.78 5.03 -28.88
C SER A 608 12.42 4.50 -29.33
N ILE A 609 11.66 3.89 -28.41
CA ILE A 609 10.28 3.49 -28.61
C ILE A 609 9.47 4.69 -29.12
N ASN A 610 8.79 4.49 -30.24
CA ASN A 610 7.85 5.44 -30.79
C ASN A 610 6.43 4.86 -30.74
N LEU A 611 5.50 5.61 -30.15
CA LEU A 611 4.09 5.21 -30.01
C LEU A 611 3.23 5.93 -31.05
N SER A 612 3.39 5.60 -32.33
CA SER A 612 2.78 6.32 -33.44
C SER A 612 1.27 6.11 -33.57
N HIS A 613 0.80 4.88 -33.35
CA HIS A 613 -0.59 4.49 -33.50
C HIS A 613 -1.38 4.73 -32.20
N GLU A 614 -2.69 4.98 -32.31
CA GLU A 614 -3.54 5.23 -31.13
C GLU A 614 -3.54 4.05 -30.12
N LYS A 615 -3.47 2.81 -30.63
CA LYS A 615 -3.40 1.60 -29.79
C LYS A 615 -2.02 1.40 -29.15
N GLU A 616 -0.95 1.78 -29.84
CA GLU A 616 0.40 1.86 -29.26
C GLU A 616 0.42 2.88 -28.11
N TRP A 617 -0.20 4.05 -28.32
CA TRP A 617 -0.31 5.09 -27.30
C TRP A 617 -1.14 4.66 -26.08
N LYS A 618 -2.30 4.03 -26.30
CA LYS A 618 -3.13 3.47 -25.22
C LYS A 618 -2.34 2.45 -24.38
N LEU A 619 -1.63 1.53 -25.04
CA LEU A 619 -0.80 0.53 -24.37
C LEU A 619 0.34 1.19 -23.56
N GLY A 620 1.08 2.13 -24.17
CA GLY A 620 2.19 2.81 -23.49
C GLY A 620 1.76 3.60 -22.25
N LYS A 621 0.60 4.28 -22.30
CA LYS A 621 0.02 4.94 -21.13
C LYS A 621 -0.34 3.95 -20.02
N LEU A 622 -0.94 2.81 -20.36
CA LEU A 622 -1.29 1.79 -19.39
C LEU A 622 -0.05 1.21 -18.71
N LEU A 623 1.03 0.94 -19.43
CA LEU A 623 2.30 0.49 -18.85
C LEU A 623 2.83 1.47 -17.80
N CYS A 624 2.71 2.78 -18.05
CA CYS A 624 3.16 3.81 -17.11
C CYS A 624 2.31 3.92 -15.83
N ARG A 625 1.11 3.31 -15.78
CA ARG A 625 0.27 3.27 -14.58
C ARG A 625 0.70 2.22 -13.56
N PHE A 626 1.59 1.30 -13.92
CA PHE A 626 2.06 0.24 -13.02
C PHE A 626 2.51 0.75 -11.63
N PRO A 627 3.34 1.82 -11.52
CA PRO A 627 3.78 2.31 -10.21
C PRO A 627 2.63 2.81 -9.34
N GLU A 628 1.55 3.34 -9.93
CA GLU A 628 0.36 3.79 -9.22
C GLU A 628 -0.37 2.61 -8.56
N VAL A 629 -0.52 1.54 -9.33
CA VAL A 629 -1.15 0.29 -8.88
C VAL A 629 -0.32 -0.33 -7.75
N ILE A 630 1.00 -0.43 -7.92
CA ILE A 630 1.91 -0.96 -6.90
C ILE A 630 1.87 -0.13 -5.61
N THR A 631 1.92 1.20 -5.71
CA THR A 631 1.82 2.08 -4.53
C THR A 631 0.47 1.88 -3.82
N ARG A 632 -0.64 1.78 -4.56
CA ARG A 632 -1.96 1.51 -3.98
C ARG A 632 -2.01 0.16 -3.27
N CYS A 633 -1.53 -0.91 -3.92
CA CYS A 633 -1.49 -2.25 -3.34
C CYS A 633 -0.69 -2.28 -2.03
N ALA A 634 0.44 -1.57 -1.97
CA ALA A 634 1.27 -1.51 -0.76
C ALA A 634 0.61 -0.70 0.36
N ASN A 635 -0.04 0.41 0.03
CA ASN A 635 -0.72 1.24 1.03
C ASN A 635 -1.92 0.52 1.65
N ASP A 636 -2.78 -0.07 0.81
CA ASP A 636 -4.05 -0.68 1.21
C ASP A 636 -3.90 -2.16 1.61
N LEU A 637 -2.76 -2.79 1.30
CA LEU A 637 -2.52 -4.23 1.42
C LEU A 637 -3.61 -5.04 0.68
N MET A 638 -3.92 -4.60 -0.54
CA MET A 638 -4.93 -5.18 -1.43
C MET A 638 -4.29 -5.53 -2.78
N LEU A 639 -4.38 -6.79 -3.20
CA LEU A 639 -3.71 -7.29 -4.40
C LEU A 639 -4.60 -7.34 -5.65
N HIS A 640 -5.93 -7.35 -5.50
CA HIS A 640 -6.86 -7.34 -6.64
C HIS A 640 -6.66 -6.18 -7.63
N PRO A 641 -6.23 -4.95 -7.25
CA PRO A 641 -5.96 -3.91 -8.24
C PRO A 641 -4.81 -4.27 -9.20
N LEU A 642 -3.83 -5.06 -8.74
CA LEU A 642 -2.76 -5.57 -9.61
C LEU A 642 -3.28 -6.62 -10.59
N CYS A 643 -4.19 -7.48 -10.15
CA CYS A 643 -4.86 -8.45 -11.02
C CYS A 643 -5.71 -7.74 -12.10
N GLU A 644 -6.50 -6.74 -11.70
CA GLU A 644 -7.27 -5.90 -12.63
C GLU A 644 -6.36 -5.21 -13.65
N TYR A 645 -5.23 -4.65 -13.20
CA TYR A 645 -4.24 -4.05 -14.08
C TYR A 645 -3.66 -5.02 -15.11
N LEU A 646 -3.25 -6.23 -14.68
CA LEU A 646 -2.69 -7.23 -15.61
C LEU A 646 -3.74 -7.72 -16.61
N TYR A 647 -5.00 -7.81 -16.19
CA TYR A 647 -6.10 -8.15 -17.09
C TYR A 647 -6.40 -7.02 -18.10
N GLU A 648 -6.40 -5.76 -17.66
CA GLU A 648 -6.50 -4.59 -18.52
C GLU A 648 -5.33 -4.56 -19.52
N LEU A 649 -4.13 -4.93 -19.08
CA LEU A 649 -2.94 -5.01 -19.90
C LEU A 649 -3.05 -6.10 -20.98
N ALA A 650 -3.49 -7.31 -20.62
CA ALA A 650 -3.71 -8.40 -21.57
C ALA A 650 -4.80 -8.05 -22.61
N SER A 651 -5.87 -7.39 -22.17
CA SER A 651 -6.95 -6.92 -23.05
C SER A 651 -6.46 -5.84 -24.02
N THR A 652 -5.72 -4.85 -23.50
CA THR A 652 -5.15 -3.75 -24.31
C THR A 652 -4.06 -4.24 -25.28
N LEU A 653 -3.28 -5.25 -24.88
CA LEU A 653 -2.33 -5.92 -25.74
C LEU A 653 -3.02 -6.62 -26.91
N THR A 654 -4.18 -7.23 -26.68
CA THR A 654 -4.98 -7.84 -27.75
C THR A 654 -5.46 -6.78 -28.76
N GLU A 655 -5.99 -5.65 -28.29
CA GLU A 655 -6.35 -4.52 -29.17
C GLU A 655 -5.16 -3.99 -29.98
N PHE A 656 -3.98 -3.90 -29.36
CA PHE A 656 -2.75 -3.51 -30.06
C PHE A 656 -2.39 -4.51 -31.15
N TYR A 657 -2.39 -5.81 -30.83
CA TYR A 657 -2.04 -6.85 -31.80
C TYR A 657 -2.97 -6.86 -33.02
N ASP A 658 -4.27 -6.69 -32.80
CA ASP A 658 -5.28 -6.73 -33.87
C ASP A 658 -5.18 -5.51 -34.80
N ALA A 659 -4.70 -4.37 -34.30
CA ALA A 659 -4.58 -3.12 -35.06
C ALA A 659 -3.18 -2.87 -35.64
N CYS A 660 -2.12 -3.44 -35.05
CA CYS A 660 -0.74 -3.10 -35.35
C CYS A 660 0.10 -4.35 -35.67
N TYR A 661 0.33 -4.60 -36.97
CA TYR A 661 1.14 -5.74 -37.41
C TYR A 661 2.58 -5.65 -36.89
N CYS A 662 3.00 -6.65 -36.11
CA CYS A 662 4.39 -6.78 -35.66
C CYS A 662 5.26 -7.52 -36.68
N ILE A 663 4.65 -8.46 -37.41
CA ILE A 663 5.28 -9.26 -38.47
C ILE A 663 4.27 -9.30 -39.61
N GLU A 664 4.70 -8.93 -40.81
CA GLU A 664 3.92 -9.13 -42.03
C GLU A 664 4.40 -10.40 -42.70
N ILE A 665 3.46 -11.30 -43.01
CA ILE A 665 3.74 -12.61 -43.59
C ILE A 665 2.94 -12.74 -44.89
N ASN A 666 3.55 -13.26 -45.94
CA ASN A 666 2.86 -13.65 -47.15
C ASN A 666 1.91 -14.82 -46.83
N ARG A 667 0.60 -14.62 -47.02
CA ARG A 667 -0.42 -15.61 -46.66
C ARG A 667 -0.35 -16.89 -47.49
N GLU A 668 0.23 -16.84 -48.69
CA GLU A 668 0.33 -17.99 -49.60
C GLU A 668 1.60 -18.81 -49.35
N THR A 669 2.75 -18.14 -49.15
CA THR A 669 4.05 -18.81 -49.00
C THR A 669 4.46 -19.02 -47.54
N GLY A 670 3.85 -18.28 -46.60
CA GLY A 670 4.25 -18.27 -45.19
C GLY A 670 5.57 -17.53 -44.92
N GLU A 671 6.13 -16.85 -45.92
CA GLU A 671 7.38 -16.11 -45.79
C GLU A 671 7.18 -14.75 -45.10
N ILE A 672 8.15 -14.37 -44.28
CA ILE A 672 8.15 -13.08 -43.58
C ILE A 672 8.50 -11.98 -44.59
N LEU A 673 7.56 -11.04 -44.80
CA LEU A 673 7.71 -9.89 -45.68
C LEU A 673 8.43 -8.74 -44.97
N SER A 674 8.02 -8.46 -43.73
CA SER A 674 8.60 -7.38 -42.92
C SER A 674 8.45 -7.67 -41.43
N VAL A 675 9.35 -7.11 -40.62
CA VAL A 675 9.30 -7.17 -39.15
C VAL A 675 9.46 -5.75 -38.62
N ASP A 676 8.52 -5.31 -37.78
CA ASP A 676 8.59 -4.00 -37.14
C ASP A 676 9.34 -4.11 -35.80
N LEU A 677 10.63 -3.75 -35.81
CA LEU A 677 11.49 -3.82 -34.62
C LEU A 677 11.02 -2.89 -33.48
N ASN A 678 10.37 -1.77 -33.77
CA ASN A 678 9.79 -0.89 -32.74
C ASN A 678 8.67 -1.62 -31.99
N ARG A 679 7.78 -2.30 -32.72
CA ARG A 679 6.69 -3.08 -32.12
C ARG A 679 7.20 -4.30 -31.36
N ILE A 680 8.24 -4.96 -31.85
CA ILE A 680 8.92 -6.04 -31.09
C ILE A 680 9.52 -5.51 -29.77
N ALA A 681 10.11 -4.31 -29.78
CA ALA A 681 10.60 -3.66 -28.57
C ALA A 681 9.48 -3.27 -27.58
N ILE A 682 8.33 -2.81 -28.09
CA ILE A 682 7.12 -2.58 -27.26
C ILE A 682 6.68 -3.90 -26.61
N LEU A 683 6.61 -4.99 -27.37
CA LEU A 683 6.23 -6.31 -26.85
C LEU A 683 7.20 -6.80 -25.76
N GLU A 684 8.52 -6.59 -25.93
CA GLU A 684 9.50 -6.91 -24.89
C GLU A 684 9.27 -6.10 -23.62
N THR A 685 8.95 -4.81 -23.77
CA THR A 685 8.62 -3.95 -22.63
C THR A 685 7.39 -4.48 -21.89
N VAL A 686 6.32 -4.85 -22.61
CA VAL A 686 5.10 -5.43 -22.03
C VAL A 686 5.41 -6.74 -21.30
N ALA A 687 6.25 -7.60 -21.87
CA ALA A 687 6.65 -8.87 -21.25
C ALA A 687 7.31 -8.65 -19.88
N LYS A 688 8.20 -7.66 -19.73
CA LYS A 688 8.84 -7.30 -18.45
C LYS A 688 7.81 -6.87 -17.38
N PHE A 689 6.75 -6.16 -17.77
CA PHE A 689 5.65 -5.81 -16.85
C PHE A 689 4.84 -7.03 -16.42
N PHE A 690 4.52 -7.95 -17.34
CA PHE A 690 3.88 -9.22 -16.99
C PHE A 690 4.75 -10.04 -16.02
N GLU A 691 6.04 -10.21 -16.31
CA GLU A 691 6.97 -10.94 -15.45
C GLU A 691 7.03 -10.36 -14.05
N THR A 692 7.06 -9.03 -13.93
CA THR A 692 7.09 -8.34 -12.63
C THR A 692 5.76 -8.53 -11.88
N GLY A 693 4.63 -8.36 -12.56
CA GLY A 693 3.31 -8.60 -11.97
C GLY A 693 3.11 -10.06 -11.54
N PHE A 694 3.56 -11.01 -12.37
CA PHE A 694 3.54 -12.44 -12.08
C PHE A 694 4.43 -12.80 -10.91
N TYR A 695 5.64 -12.23 -10.84
CA TYR A 695 6.51 -12.39 -9.68
C TYR A 695 5.78 -11.98 -8.39
N ILE A 696 5.19 -10.77 -8.36
CA ILE A 696 4.48 -10.25 -7.20
C ILE A 696 3.29 -11.14 -6.81
N LEU A 697 2.51 -11.62 -7.79
CA LEU A 697 1.36 -12.51 -7.54
C LEU A 697 1.75 -13.98 -7.28
N GLY A 698 3.03 -14.32 -7.39
CA GLY A 698 3.51 -15.70 -7.25
C GLY A 698 3.15 -16.61 -8.42
N LEU A 699 2.89 -16.05 -9.61
CA LEU A 699 2.64 -16.80 -10.84
C LEU A 699 3.98 -17.10 -11.53
N LYS A 700 4.16 -18.32 -12.01
CA LYS A 700 5.38 -18.73 -12.72
C LYS A 700 5.12 -18.69 -14.22
N PRO A 701 5.63 -17.70 -14.97
CA PRO A 701 5.43 -17.66 -16.42
C PRO A 701 6.13 -18.82 -17.11
N VAL A 702 5.58 -19.23 -18.26
CA VAL A 702 6.19 -20.16 -19.20
C VAL A 702 6.30 -19.49 -20.56
N THR A 703 7.35 -19.80 -21.33
CA THR A 703 7.59 -19.19 -22.65
C THR A 703 6.78 -19.86 -23.77
N LYS A 704 6.33 -21.09 -23.53
CA LYS A 704 5.41 -21.86 -24.35
C LYS A 704 4.36 -22.49 -23.43
N MET A 705 3.10 -22.47 -23.86
CA MET A 705 1.94 -23.03 -23.16
C MET A 705 0.95 -23.45 -24.21
#